data_AF-A0A2E0X3U9-F1
#
_entry.id   AF-A0A2E0X3U9-F1
#
_cell.length_a   1.000
_cell.length_b   1.000
_cell.length_c   1.000
_cell.angle_alpha   90.00
_cell.angle_beta   90.00
_cell.angle_gamma   90.00
#
_symmetry.space_group_name_H-M   'P 1'
#
loop_
_entity.id
_entity.type
_entity.pdbx_description
1 polymer ?
#
loop_
_entity_poly.entity_id
_entity_poly.type
_entity_poly.pdbx_seq_one_letter_code
_entity_poly.pdbx_strand_id
1 'polypeptide(L)'
;MHKVNQYGVLLLARAAIAVALLLGAAPHSELRAQEPLFPNAGFEAGSLDGWRTDGDAFQHQPTKGDNSAARGREPSEHEGEYWIGGFERFGGREGRPGDVYTDDATGCLVSPEFVVEKRYVTFLIGGGNRPGEVGVKLVCDGREVDLATGADSETLLPCSYDVSEFHGKRARLVVFDEARGSWGHVNVDSFCAADEPLPDSTGEFALAEGIPSEAGSDCSYDQPLRPQFHFTACQGWLNDPNGMVFDGAKYHLFFQHNPLAPVWGNMTWGHATSPDMVHWTQHDHALLPYRVDRRSGTIFSGTAVVDHNNSLGVQTGDQSTLCAFFTFAAPPKFYQAMAYSTDGGASWTYWNEGRPVVENQGFDSGERDPKVFWHEPSRRWIMVLWVQQNPGRVRFFTSQDLVHWEYSSDLMRDWAFECMDVVFLPVDGQGPAKTVIYDASFDYEVGTFDGRQFHTEYGPHQAGGGNLYAAQTFNQNRDGRAVQIGWMRGGPNAAEVYGVPFNQQMSFPYELTLRAVDDDVRLFVWPIAEIDSLVEETIVRADARLAEGDNLLRGLPPFDLVDLEIAFDPGAAERVVLQLSGATLTYDAQSQQLLQRSVDEQGQPTEIVALDNLRPRDGVIELRLLIDRLSVETFAFDGERFFAAYSAPQQGDGPQSLQVQGGEARVKKLEIRRLKSAWSAANVATRSAER
;
A
#
# COMPACT_ATOMS: atom_id res chain seq x y z
N MET A 1 32.73 -67.89 27.63
CA MET A 1 33.46 -67.13 26.57
C MET A 1 32.42 -66.26 25.88
N HIS A 2 32.46 -64.94 26.08
CA HIS A 2 33.09 -63.98 25.15
C HIS A 2 32.37 -63.90 23.79
N LYS A 3 31.76 -62.78 23.36
CA LYS A 3 31.68 -61.44 23.95
C LYS A 3 30.28 -60.83 23.76
N VAL A 4 29.80 -60.14 24.80
CA VAL A 4 28.70 -59.18 24.74
C VAL A 4 29.31 -57.80 24.51
N ASN A 5 28.74 -57.00 23.59
CA ASN A 5 28.70 -55.55 23.72
C ASN A 5 27.62 -54.99 22.78
N GLN A 6 26.37 -54.98 23.26
CA GLN A 6 25.30 -54.22 22.61
C GLN A 6 25.18 -52.86 23.30
N TYR A 7 25.21 -51.84 22.46
CA TYR A 7 24.97 -50.42 22.70
C TYR A 7 24.11 -50.10 23.93
N GLY A 8 24.73 -49.46 24.93
CA GLY A 8 24.03 -48.74 25.98
C GLY A 8 23.94 -47.24 25.67
N VAL A 9 22.95 -46.60 26.27
CA VAL A 9 22.73 -45.13 26.33
C VAL A 9 22.28 -44.47 25.03
N LEU A 10 20.95 -44.41 24.84
CA LEU A 10 20.30 -43.42 23.96
C LEU A 10 18.91 -43.07 24.51
N LEU A 11 18.86 -42.23 25.54
CA LEU A 11 17.66 -41.55 26.05
C LEU A 11 18.08 -40.47 27.07
N LEU A 12 17.37 -39.32 27.06
CA LEU A 12 17.53 -38.15 27.94
C LEU A 12 18.82 -37.30 27.77
N ALA A 13 18.79 -36.41 26.78
CA ALA A 13 19.66 -35.23 26.69
C ALA A 13 18.93 -34.03 26.04
N ARG A 14 17.84 -33.58 26.66
CA ARG A 14 17.17 -32.27 26.41
C ARG A 14 16.77 -31.65 27.74
N ALA A 15 17.73 -31.06 28.45
CA ALA A 15 17.51 -30.16 29.59
C ALA A 15 18.82 -29.40 29.92
N ALA A 16 18.66 -28.18 30.43
CA ALA A 16 19.68 -27.39 31.15
C ALA A 16 20.96 -26.93 30.41
N ILE A 17 20.82 -25.86 29.61
CA ILE A 17 21.67 -24.66 29.79
C ILE A 17 20.73 -23.45 29.80
N ALA A 18 20.24 -23.11 31.00
CA ALA A 18 19.38 -21.95 31.25
C ALA A 18 19.51 -21.50 32.71
N VAL A 19 20.71 -21.07 33.12
CA VAL A 19 20.95 -20.39 34.40
C VAL A 19 22.07 -19.35 34.22
N ALA A 20 21.86 -18.17 34.82
CA ALA A 20 22.84 -17.13 35.14
C ALA A 20 22.83 -15.81 34.33
N LEU A 21 21.65 -15.24 34.10
CA LEU A 21 21.45 -13.79 34.25
C LEU A 21 20.21 -13.52 35.11
N LEU A 22 20.34 -13.81 36.41
CA LEU A 22 19.47 -13.26 37.45
C LEU A 22 19.86 -11.79 37.68
N LEU A 23 19.53 -10.94 36.72
CA LEU A 23 19.21 -9.55 37.01
C LEU A 23 17.73 -9.56 37.40
N GLY A 24 17.44 -9.17 38.64
CA GLY A 24 16.04 -9.11 39.08
C GLY A 24 15.28 -8.12 38.22
N ALA A 25 14.02 -8.44 37.91
CA ALA A 25 13.07 -7.39 37.58
C ALA A 25 13.10 -6.40 38.74
N ALA A 26 13.58 -5.19 38.49
CA ALA A 26 13.39 -4.10 39.43
C ALA A 26 11.87 -3.93 39.56
N PRO A 27 11.30 -3.85 40.78
CA PRO A 27 9.92 -3.42 40.91
C PRO A 27 9.76 -2.06 40.23
N HIS A 28 8.60 -1.80 39.62
CA HIS A 28 8.31 -0.54 38.90
C HIS A 28 8.44 0.72 39.78
N SER A 29 8.65 0.55 41.10
CA SER A 29 8.93 1.59 42.09
C SER A 29 10.29 2.32 41.97
N GLU A 30 11.06 2.14 40.89
CA GLU A 30 12.22 3.00 40.56
C GLU A 30 11.97 3.92 39.34
N LEU A 31 10.71 4.07 38.90
CA LEU A 31 10.31 5.29 38.20
C LEU A 31 10.62 6.49 39.11
N ARG A 32 11.49 7.39 38.63
CA ARG A 32 11.82 8.65 39.32
C ARG A 32 10.50 9.37 39.64
N ALA A 33 10.32 9.79 40.89
CA ALA A 33 9.14 10.55 41.33
C ALA A 33 8.86 11.69 40.33
N GLN A 34 7.81 11.51 39.53
CA GLN A 34 7.44 12.46 38.49
C GLN A 34 6.70 13.63 39.13
N GLU A 35 6.82 14.82 38.55
CA GLU A 35 6.17 16.01 39.07
C GLU A 35 4.70 16.02 38.60
N PRO A 36 3.69 15.88 39.48
CA PRO A 36 2.30 15.89 39.06
C PRO A 36 1.93 17.26 38.49
N LEU A 37 1.18 17.29 37.37
CA LEU A 37 0.86 18.54 36.66
C LEU A 37 0.11 19.56 37.52
N PHE A 38 -0.64 19.07 38.50
CA PHE A 38 -1.40 19.86 39.48
C PHE A 38 -1.77 18.96 40.69
N PRO A 39 -2.24 19.53 41.81
CA PRO A 39 -2.74 18.73 42.94
C PRO A 39 -3.87 17.79 42.51
N ASN A 40 -3.82 16.53 42.95
CA ASN A 40 -4.78 15.47 42.59
C ASN A 40 -4.79 15.10 41.08
N ALA A 41 -3.67 15.26 40.38
CA ALA A 41 -3.53 14.87 38.98
C ALA A 41 -3.54 13.34 38.76
N GLY A 42 -3.11 12.54 39.73
CA GLY A 42 -3.22 11.07 39.74
C GLY A 42 -4.31 10.53 40.67
N PHE A 43 -5.39 11.29 40.92
CA PHE A 43 -6.62 10.85 41.62
C PHE A 43 -6.51 10.29 43.07
N GLU A 44 -5.30 10.14 43.62
CA GLU A 44 -4.97 9.61 44.95
C GLU A 44 -5.61 10.33 46.16
N ALA A 45 -6.34 11.45 45.96
CA ALA A 45 -7.22 11.98 47.00
C ALA A 45 -8.43 11.04 47.29
N GLY A 46 -8.72 10.08 46.42
CA GLY A 46 -9.93 9.25 46.50
C GLY A 46 -11.21 10.05 46.24
N SER A 47 -11.08 11.12 45.46
CA SER A 47 -12.12 12.06 45.05
C SER A 47 -11.71 12.79 43.76
N LEU A 48 -12.68 13.37 43.07
CA LEU A 48 -12.43 14.28 41.94
C LEU A 48 -12.16 15.72 42.38
N ASP A 49 -11.65 15.93 43.60
CA ASP A 49 -11.38 17.28 44.11
C ASP A 49 -10.36 18.00 43.21
N GLY A 50 -10.72 19.22 42.79
CA GLY A 50 -9.95 20.02 41.82
C GLY A 50 -10.38 19.82 40.35
N TRP A 51 -10.93 18.67 40.00
CA TRP A 51 -11.48 18.40 38.66
C TRP A 51 -12.92 18.92 38.54
N ARG A 52 -13.30 19.34 37.33
CA ARG A 52 -14.70 19.64 36.98
C ARG A 52 -15.28 18.54 36.12
N THR A 53 -16.32 17.87 36.60
CA THR A 53 -17.11 16.89 35.86
C THR A 53 -18.16 17.56 34.98
N ASP A 54 -18.42 16.97 33.82
CA ASP A 54 -19.66 17.14 33.04
C ASP A 54 -20.14 15.76 32.56
N GLY A 55 -21.44 15.61 32.31
CA GLY A 55 -22.05 14.33 31.96
C GLY A 55 -22.13 13.31 33.10
N ASP A 56 -22.33 12.02 32.77
CA ASP A 56 -22.53 10.91 33.70
C ASP A 56 -21.42 9.85 33.70
N ALA A 57 -20.54 9.81 32.69
CA ALA A 57 -19.42 8.86 32.58
C ALA A 57 -18.57 8.72 33.87
N PHE A 58 -18.30 9.85 34.55
CA PHE A 58 -17.41 9.89 35.70
C PHE A 58 -18.12 9.89 37.07
N GLN A 59 -19.42 9.61 37.13
CA GLN A 59 -20.22 9.78 38.37
C GLN A 59 -19.84 8.87 39.54
N HIS A 60 -19.07 7.80 39.29
CA HIS A 60 -18.62 6.83 40.29
C HIS A 60 -17.10 6.85 40.52
N GLN A 61 -16.41 7.85 39.96
CA GLN A 61 -14.95 7.93 39.92
C GLN A 61 -14.37 8.84 41.03
N PRO A 62 -13.09 8.69 41.40
CA PRO A 62 -12.17 7.63 40.97
C PRO A 62 -12.54 6.26 41.58
N THR A 63 -12.28 5.20 40.83
CA THR A 63 -12.46 3.82 41.27
C THR A 63 -11.30 3.41 42.19
N LYS A 64 -11.54 2.48 43.13
CA LYS A 64 -10.53 2.09 44.14
C LYS A 64 -9.98 0.69 43.91
N GLY A 65 -8.67 0.59 43.67
CA GLY A 65 -7.96 -0.67 43.45
C GLY A 65 -8.30 -1.31 42.11
N ASP A 66 -7.79 -2.53 41.89
CA ASP A 66 -7.88 -3.20 40.58
C ASP A 66 -9.25 -3.86 40.36
N ASN A 67 -10.22 -3.03 39.97
CA ASN A 67 -11.59 -3.46 39.71
C ASN A 67 -11.72 -4.26 38.42
N SER A 68 -10.88 -3.99 37.43
CA SER A 68 -10.78 -4.77 36.19
C SER A 68 -10.42 -6.22 36.48
N ALA A 69 -9.33 -6.47 37.23
CA ALA A 69 -8.99 -7.81 37.67
C ALA A 69 -10.09 -8.45 38.55
N ALA A 70 -10.72 -7.67 39.43
CA ALA A 70 -11.81 -8.16 40.29
C ALA A 70 -13.06 -8.63 39.52
N ARG A 71 -13.34 -8.06 38.33
CA ARG A 71 -14.40 -8.54 37.41
C ARG A 71 -13.94 -9.59 36.39
N GLY A 72 -12.70 -10.05 36.46
CA GLY A 72 -12.16 -11.12 35.60
C GLY A 72 -11.64 -10.64 34.24
N ARG A 73 -11.19 -9.38 34.15
CA ARG A 73 -10.44 -8.83 33.02
C ARG A 73 -8.94 -8.78 33.35
N GLU A 74 -8.15 -8.31 32.39
CA GLU A 74 -6.74 -7.98 32.53
C GLU A 74 -6.50 -6.94 33.66
N PRO A 75 -5.40 -7.02 34.41
CA PRO A 75 -5.09 -6.05 35.46
C PRO A 75 -5.06 -4.62 34.92
N SER A 76 -5.55 -3.68 35.73
CA SER A 76 -5.53 -2.25 35.37
C SER A 76 -4.12 -1.65 35.36
N GLU A 77 -3.17 -2.20 36.13
CA GLU A 77 -1.78 -1.70 36.25
C GLU A 77 -1.70 -0.18 36.58
N HIS A 78 -2.67 0.32 37.38
CA HIS A 78 -2.70 1.71 37.86
C HIS A 78 -1.60 1.99 38.90
N GLU A 79 -1.30 3.28 39.10
CA GLU A 79 -0.38 3.76 40.13
C GLU A 79 -1.16 4.14 41.40
N GLY A 80 -0.69 3.72 42.57
CA GLY A 80 -1.36 4.05 43.84
C GLY A 80 -2.57 3.18 44.15
N GLU A 81 -3.67 3.77 44.64
CA GLU A 81 -4.90 3.08 45.03
C GLU A 81 -6.16 3.58 44.31
N TYR A 82 -6.11 4.72 43.62
CA TYR A 82 -7.26 5.38 43.00
C TYR A 82 -6.95 5.90 41.59
N TRP A 83 -7.77 5.51 40.62
CA TRP A 83 -7.61 5.85 39.21
C TRP A 83 -8.98 6.13 38.58
N ILE A 84 -9.01 6.62 37.33
CA ILE A 84 -10.25 6.71 36.56
C ILE A 84 -10.38 5.43 35.75
N GLY A 85 -11.39 4.60 36.06
CA GLY A 85 -11.77 3.47 35.24
C GLY A 85 -13.22 3.62 34.83
N GLY A 86 -13.50 4.21 33.66
CA GLY A 86 -14.84 4.72 33.30
C GLY A 86 -15.97 3.68 33.41
N PHE A 87 -15.66 2.41 33.12
CA PHE A 87 -16.62 1.30 33.24
C PHE A 87 -16.81 0.77 34.67
N GLU A 88 -15.88 1.08 35.59
CA GLU A 88 -15.89 0.61 36.97
C GLU A 88 -16.80 1.45 37.86
N ARG A 89 -17.38 0.84 38.90
CA ARG A 89 -18.32 1.51 39.80
C ARG A 89 -17.84 1.65 41.25
N PHE A 90 -16.82 0.91 41.65
CA PHE A 90 -16.43 0.77 43.06
C PHE A 90 -15.38 1.79 43.51
N GLY A 91 -15.82 3.00 43.87
CA GLY A 91 -14.99 4.03 44.53
C GLY A 91 -14.60 3.73 45.99
N GLY A 92 -14.59 2.47 46.42
CA GLY A 92 -14.16 2.06 47.77
C GLY A 92 -15.13 2.34 48.93
N ARG A 93 -16.33 2.88 48.68
CA ARG A 93 -17.32 3.25 49.71
C ARG A 93 -18.67 2.52 49.58
N GLU A 94 -19.17 2.38 48.36
CA GLU A 94 -20.43 1.71 48.04
C GLU A 94 -20.19 0.70 46.91
N GLY A 95 -20.94 -0.41 46.92
CA GLY A 95 -20.71 -1.56 46.03
C GLY A 95 -19.64 -2.52 46.56
N ARG A 96 -19.07 -3.33 45.68
CA ARG A 96 -17.94 -4.25 45.91
C ARG A 96 -16.95 -4.19 44.74
N PRO A 97 -15.69 -4.61 44.91
CA PRO A 97 -14.73 -4.68 43.83
C PRO A 97 -15.26 -5.44 42.60
N GLY A 98 -15.05 -4.88 41.41
CA GLY A 98 -15.52 -5.43 40.14
C GLY A 98 -17.03 -5.24 39.85
N ASP A 99 -17.75 -4.43 40.64
CA ASP A 99 -19.05 -3.91 40.20
C ASP A 99 -18.83 -2.88 39.07
N VAL A 100 -19.65 -2.98 38.01
CA VAL A 100 -19.55 -2.18 36.78
C VAL A 100 -20.64 -1.10 36.70
N TYR A 101 -20.44 -0.12 35.82
CA TYR A 101 -21.41 0.91 35.46
C TYR A 101 -22.05 0.66 34.08
N THR A 102 -21.58 1.30 33.01
CA THR A 102 -22.05 1.11 31.62
C THR A 102 -21.10 1.74 30.60
N ASP A 103 -21.08 1.21 29.37
CA ASP A 103 -20.39 1.78 28.18
C ASP A 103 -21.28 2.80 27.41
N ASP A 104 -22.47 3.13 27.93
CA ASP A 104 -23.40 4.10 27.33
C ASP A 104 -23.43 5.45 28.09
N ALA A 105 -22.53 5.64 29.06
CA ALA A 105 -22.39 6.90 29.78
C ALA A 105 -21.48 7.85 28.99
N THR A 106 -21.68 9.16 29.13
CA THR A 106 -20.91 10.15 28.37
C THR A 106 -20.60 11.37 29.23
N GLY A 107 -19.42 11.99 29.06
CA GLY A 107 -19.03 13.15 29.85
C GLY A 107 -17.55 13.54 29.70
N CYS A 108 -17.09 14.43 30.58
CA CYS A 108 -15.67 14.78 30.67
C CYS A 108 -15.21 15.14 32.10
N LEU A 109 -13.90 15.01 32.35
CA LEU A 109 -13.19 15.60 33.48
C LEU A 109 -12.27 16.70 32.95
N VAL A 110 -12.47 17.93 33.43
CA VAL A 110 -11.63 19.09 33.08
C VAL A 110 -10.74 19.46 34.26
N SER A 111 -9.42 19.51 34.03
CA SER A 111 -8.44 19.80 35.07
C SER A 111 -8.45 21.26 35.55
N PRO A 112 -7.79 21.55 36.69
CA PRO A 112 -7.21 22.87 36.97
C PRO A 112 -6.32 23.36 35.81
N GLU A 113 -6.08 24.66 35.78
CA GLU A 113 -5.15 25.27 34.82
C GLU A 113 -3.72 25.14 35.36
N PHE A 114 -2.81 24.65 34.53
CA PHE A 114 -1.39 24.53 34.83
C PHE A 114 -0.54 25.23 33.77
N VAL A 115 0.73 25.50 34.08
CA VAL A 115 1.70 26.04 33.12
C VAL A 115 2.50 24.88 32.52
N VAL A 116 2.68 24.86 31.21
CA VAL A 116 3.52 23.87 30.53
C VAL A 116 4.99 24.26 30.71
N GLU A 117 5.62 23.77 31.79
CA GLU A 117 7.03 24.07 32.09
C GLU A 117 8.00 23.01 31.56
N LYS A 118 7.50 21.81 31.25
CA LYS A 118 8.27 20.63 30.84
C LYS A 118 8.01 20.25 29.39
N ARG A 119 8.89 19.41 28.83
CA ARG A 119 8.81 18.94 27.44
C ARG A 119 7.65 17.99 27.21
N TYR A 120 7.38 17.09 28.15
CA TYR A 120 6.37 16.05 28.03
C TYR A 120 5.27 16.20 29.09
N VAL A 121 4.05 15.90 28.66
CA VAL A 121 2.96 15.44 29.55
C VAL A 121 2.98 13.92 29.52
N THR A 122 3.03 13.30 30.69
CA THR A 122 3.06 11.85 30.89
C THR A 122 1.85 11.41 31.73
N PHE A 123 1.26 10.25 31.41
CA PHE A 123 0.05 9.72 32.07
C PHE A 123 -0.27 8.31 31.59
N LEU A 124 -0.75 7.43 32.46
CA LEU A 124 -1.20 6.10 32.04
C LEU A 124 -2.59 6.20 31.37
N ILE A 125 -2.84 5.44 30.30
CA ILE A 125 -4.14 5.40 29.60
C ILE A 125 -4.53 4.00 29.12
N GLY A 126 -5.82 3.70 29.19
CA GLY A 126 -6.49 2.50 28.67
C GLY A 126 -7.95 2.82 28.31
N GLY A 127 -8.81 1.81 28.27
CA GLY A 127 -10.17 1.89 27.78
C GLY A 127 -10.24 1.77 26.25
N GLY A 128 -11.28 2.33 25.64
CA GLY A 128 -11.57 2.15 24.21
C GLY A 128 -10.64 2.88 23.26
N ASN A 129 -10.38 2.26 22.10
CA ASN A 129 -9.65 2.83 20.98
C ASN A 129 -10.60 3.56 20.02
N ARG A 130 -11.05 4.76 20.43
CA ARG A 130 -12.00 5.58 19.65
C ARG A 130 -11.47 7.01 19.51
N PRO A 131 -10.48 7.25 18.64
CA PRO A 131 -9.89 8.59 18.44
C PRO A 131 -10.97 9.65 18.14
N GLY A 132 -10.95 10.74 18.88
CA GLY A 132 -11.92 11.84 18.76
C GLY A 132 -13.25 11.65 19.49
N GLU A 133 -13.58 10.43 19.94
CA GLU A 133 -14.77 10.16 20.79
C GLU A 133 -14.37 9.84 22.24
N VAL A 134 -13.23 9.20 22.48
CA VAL A 134 -12.77 8.74 23.80
C VAL A 134 -11.28 9.06 23.97
N GLY A 135 -10.87 9.59 25.12
CA GLY A 135 -9.45 9.73 25.45
C GLY A 135 -9.09 10.94 26.30
N VAL A 136 -7.91 11.51 26.03
CA VAL A 136 -7.37 12.69 26.71
C VAL A 136 -6.95 13.72 25.66
N LYS A 137 -7.35 14.98 25.88
CA LYS A 137 -6.90 16.13 25.09
C LYS A 137 -6.30 17.23 25.96
N LEU A 138 -5.40 18.03 25.39
CA LEU A 138 -4.87 19.26 25.96
C LEU A 138 -5.60 20.45 25.34
N VAL A 139 -6.03 21.39 26.19
CA VAL A 139 -6.64 22.66 25.75
C VAL A 139 -5.70 23.80 26.15
N CYS A 140 -5.13 24.50 25.16
CA CYS A 140 -4.18 25.60 25.36
C CYS A 140 -4.46 26.73 24.35
N ASP A 141 -4.53 27.98 24.81
CA ASP A 141 -4.89 29.17 24.01
C ASP A 141 -6.17 29.03 23.14
N GLY A 142 -7.11 28.16 23.54
CA GLY A 142 -8.34 27.88 22.79
C GLY A 142 -8.17 26.89 21.62
N ARG A 143 -6.99 26.28 21.45
CA ARG A 143 -6.77 25.10 20.61
C ARG A 143 -6.91 23.84 21.45
N GLU A 144 -7.62 22.85 20.91
CA GLU A 144 -7.65 21.48 21.44
C GLU A 144 -6.62 20.63 20.68
N VAL A 145 -5.97 19.71 21.39
CA VAL A 145 -5.03 18.72 20.84
C VAL A 145 -5.28 17.39 21.52
N ASP A 146 -5.72 16.39 20.77
CA ASP A 146 -5.86 15.03 21.28
C ASP A 146 -4.46 14.45 21.57
N LEU A 147 -4.28 13.93 22.78
CA LEU A 147 -3.02 13.37 23.27
C LEU A 147 -2.96 11.86 23.08
N ALA A 148 -4.02 11.15 23.48
CA ALA A 148 -4.14 9.70 23.35
C ALA A 148 -5.60 9.26 23.49
N THR A 149 -5.89 8.06 22.97
CA THR A 149 -7.09 7.25 23.26
C THR A 149 -6.64 5.92 23.88
N GLY A 150 -7.58 5.09 24.33
CA GLY A 150 -7.29 3.74 24.82
C GLY A 150 -6.90 2.76 23.70
N ALA A 151 -6.75 1.49 24.05
CA ALA A 151 -6.29 0.45 23.13
C ALA A 151 -7.24 -0.77 23.06
N ASP A 152 -8.51 -0.57 23.41
CA ASP A 152 -9.49 -1.64 23.70
C ASP A 152 -8.94 -2.63 24.76
N SER A 153 -8.39 -2.06 25.83
CA SER A 153 -7.75 -2.77 26.94
C SER A 153 -7.99 -2.04 28.26
N GLU A 154 -8.27 -2.79 29.32
CA GLU A 154 -8.46 -2.25 30.67
C GLU A 154 -7.12 -1.85 31.32
N THR A 155 -6.02 -2.46 30.88
CA THR A 155 -4.66 -2.15 31.34
C THR A 155 -4.25 -0.75 30.89
N LEU A 156 -3.86 0.08 31.87
CA LEU A 156 -3.32 1.41 31.67
C LEU A 156 -1.87 1.33 31.18
N LEU A 157 -1.55 2.03 30.09
CA LEU A 157 -0.23 1.96 29.45
C LEU A 157 0.50 3.32 29.37
N PRO A 158 1.85 3.34 29.56
CA PRO A 158 2.69 4.50 29.26
C PRO A 158 2.21 5.78 29.94
N CYS A 159 2.05 6.92 29.28
CA CYS A 159 2.25 7.34 27.90
C CYS A 159 2.98 8.69 27.90
N SER A 160 3.30 9.28 26.74
CA SER A 160 4.06 10.54 26.67
C SER A 160 3.77 11.35 25.42
N TYR A 161 3.41 12.62 25.61
CA TYR A 161 3.14 13.56 24.53
C TYR A 161 4.08 14.76 24.61
N ASP A 162 4.78 15.08 23.52
CA ASP A 162 5.67 16.25 23.44
C ASP A 162 4.83 17.53 23.33
N VAL A 163 4.84 18.32 24.39
CA VAL A 163 4.10 19.59 24.52
C VAL A 163 5.01 20.82 24.37
N SER A 164 6.20 20.67 23.78
CA SER A 164 7.16 21.76 23.58
C SER A 164 6.57 23.00 22.91
N GLU A 165 5.62 22.83 21.98
CA GLU A 165 4.95 23.95 21.30
C GLU A 165 4.09 24.81 22.24
N PHE A 166 3.75 24.29 23.42
CA PHE A 166 2.98 24.98 24.45
C PHE A 166 3.85 25.52 25.61
N HIS A 167 5.17 25.40 25.54
CA HIS A 167 6.06 25.78 26.65
C HIS A 167 5.83 27.23 27.12
N GLY A 168 5.71 27.40 28.44
CA GLY A 168 5.42 28.69 29.10
C GLY A 168 3.96 29.15 29.00
N LYS A 169 3.09 28.43 28.28
CA LYS A 169 1.65 28.74 28.20
C LYS A 169 0.86 28.06 29.29
N ARG A 170 -0.39 28.50 29.48
CA ARG A 170 -1.35 27.85 30.38
C ARG A 170 -2.25 26.89 29.60
N ALA A 171 -2.47 25.72 30.19
CA ALA A 171 -3.25 24.65 29.58
C ALA A 171 -4.15 23.95 30.61
N ARG A 172 -5.07 23.13 30.09
CA ARG A 172 -5.89 22.18 30.86
C ARG A 172 -5.89 20.83 30.15
N LEU A 173 -5.98 19.76 30.92
CA LEU A 173 -6.34 18.45 30.41
C LEU A 173 -7.86 18.32 30.43
N VAL A 174 -8.38 17.65 29.41
CA VAL A 174 -9.75 17.16 29.36
C VAL A 174 -9.69 15.67 29.08
N VAL A 175 -10.10 14.86 30.06
CA VAL A 175 -10.40 13.44 29.89
C VAL A 175 -11.83 13.38 29.39
N PHE A 176 -12.11 12.72 28.26
CA PHE A 176 -13.42 12.76 27.62
C PHE A 176 -13.87 11.38 27.16
N ASP A 177 -15.20 11.22 27.16
CA ASP A 177 -15.90 10.00 26.81
C ASP A 177 -17.25 10.39 26.19
N GLU A 178 -17.32 10.37 24.86
CA GLU A 178 -18.49 10.74 24.06
C GLU A 178 -19.10 9.54 23.30
N ALA A 179 -18.46 8.37 23.40
CA ALA A 179 -18.84 7.14 22.72
C ALA A 179 -19.99 6.40 23.40
N ARG A 180 -20.53 5.39 22.71
CA ARG A 180 -21.60 4.50 23.19
C ARG A 180 -21.41 3.06 22.72
N GLY A 181 -21.92 2.11 23.50
CA GLY A 181 -21.72 0.67 23.29
C GLY A 181 -20.27 0.23 23.51
N SER A 182 -19.98 -1.06 23.34
CA SER A 182 -18.70 -1.72 23.70
C SER A 182 -17.46 -0.83 23.57
N TRP A 183 -16.70 -0.70 24.66
CA TRP A 183 -15.53 0.20 24.78
C TRP A 183 -15.87 1.71 24.69
N GLY A 184 -17.09 2.09 25.03
CA GLY A 184 -17.49 3.47 25.33
C GLY A 184 -17.11 3.85 26.76
N HIS A 185 -15.81 3.82 27.05
CA HIS A 185 -15.23 4.30 28.30
C HIS A 185 -13.73 4.59 28.15
N VAL A 186 -13.22 5.49 28.98
CA VAL A 186 -11.78 5.79 29.10
C VAL A 186 -11.23 5.41 30.48
N ASN A 187 -10.02 4.86 30.50
CA ASN A 187 -9.27 4.61 31.73
C ASN A 187 -8.03 5.52 31.75
N VAL A 188 -7.77 6.27 32.83
CA VAL A 188 -6.59 7.16 32.96
C VAL A 188 -6.04 7.26 34.38
N ASP A 189 -4.74 7.54 34.48
CA ASP A 189 -4.05 7.74 35.75
C ASP A 189 -2.73 8.55 35.63
N SER A 190 -2.18 8.99 36.77
CA SER A 190 -0.83 9.54 36.96
C SER A 190 -0.40 10.68 36.00
N PHE A 191 -1.19 11.75 35.93
CA PHE A 191 -0.89 12.91 35.07
C PHE A 191 0.30 13.78 35.59
N CYS A 192 1.44 13.66 34.92
CA CYS A 192 2.73 14.24 35.31
C CYS A 192 3.41 15.07 34.20
N ALA A 193 4.41 15.85 34.62
CA ALA A 193 5.27 16.68 33.79
C ALA A 193 6.69 16.09 33.77
N ALA A 194 7.31 15.98 32.60
CA ALA A 194 8.65 15.39 32.48
C ALA A 194 9.52 16.03 31.38
N ASP A 195 10.84 16.10 31.62
CA ASP A 195 11.82 16.57 30.61
C ASP A 195 12.14 15.47 29.57
N GLU A 196 11.94 14.21 29.95
CA GLU A 196 12.13 12.99 29.14
C GLU A 196 10.81 12.20 29.13
N PRO A 197 10.50 11.40 28.10
CA PRO A 197 9.29 10.58 28.08
C PRO A 197 9.36 9.46 29.14
N LEU A 198 8.20 8.89 29.49
CA LEU A 198 8.13 7.65 30.27
C LEU A 198 8.87 6.53 29.53
N PRO A 199 9.73 5.74 30.20
CA PRO A 199 10.32 4.54 29.61
C PRO A 199 9.22 3.60 29.14
N ASP A 200 9.17 3.31 27.84
CA ASP A 200 8.10 2.49 27.28
C ASP A 200 8.36 1.00 27.56
N SER A 201 7.76 0.48 28.64
CA SER A 201 7.74 -0.97 28.95
C SER A 201 6.85 -1.79 28.01
N THR A 202 6.23 -1.15 27.02
CA THR A 202 5.40 -1.76 25.95
C THR A 202 5.87 -1.36 24.55
N GLY A 203 7.04 -0.73 24.42
CA GLY A 203 7.58 -0.22 23.17
C GLY A 203 8.15 -1.31 22.25
N GLU A 204 8.01 -2.57 22.65
CA GLU A 204 8.41 -3.75 21.90
C GLU A 204 7.62 -3.84 20.59
N PHE A 205 8.36 -3.89 19.48
CA PHE A 205 7.80 -4.24 18.18
C PHE A 205 7.18 -5.63 18.24
N ALA A 206 5.91 -5.72 17.81
CA ALA A 206 5.21 -6.97 17.62
C ALA A 206 4.50 -6.96 16.27
N LEU A 207 4.61 -8.06 15.52
CA LEU A 207 3.77 -8.26 14.33
C LEU A 207 2.29 -8.35 14.74
N ALA A 208 1.40 -7.88 13.89
CA ALA A 208 -0.04 -7.93 14.14
C ALA A 208 -0.54 -9.38 14.17
N GLU A 209 -1.33 -9.71 15.19
CA GLU A 209 -1.93 -11.04 15.32
C GLU A 209 -3.02 -11.26 14.27
N GLY A 210 -3.22 -12.52 13.87
CA GLY A 210 -4.31 -12.93 12.96
C GLY A 210 -4.08 -12.67 11.47
N ILE A 211 -3.00 -11.99 11.07
CA ILE A 211 -2.61 -11.83 9.66
C ILE A 211 -1.61 -12.94 9.30
N PRO A 212 -1.90 -13.81 8.30
CA PRO A 212 -1.00 -14.88 7.91
C PRO A 212 0.26 -14.33 7.21
N SER A 213 1.43 -14.87 7.56
CA SER A 213 2.66 -14.66 6.78
C SER A 213 2.61 -15.40 5.44
N GLU A 214 1.98 -16.58 5.41
CA GLU A 214 1.94 -17.44 4.23
C GLU A 214 1.04 -16.86 3.11
N ALA A 215 1.42 -17.09 1.84
CA ALA A 215 0.67 -16.63 0.66
C ALA A 215 -0.69 -17.34 0.43
N GLY A 216 -0.97 -18.39 1.22
CA GLY A 216 -2.06 -19.34 0.98
C GLY A 216 -1.60 -20.58 0.22
N SER A 217 -1.84 -21.76 0.79
CA SER A 217 -1.32 -23.04 0.28
C SER A 217 -2.11 -23.62 -0.90
N ASP A 218 -3.34 -23.17 -1.13
CA ASP A 218 -4.28 -23.77 -2.10
C ASP A 218 -4.35 -22.97 -3.42
N CYS A 219 -3.18 -22.51 -3.88
CA CYS A 219 -3.08 -21.66 -5.05
C CYS A 219 -3.32 -22.42 -6.36
N SER A 220 -4.28 -21.94 -7.14
CA SER A 220 -4.43 -22.29 -8.56
C SER A 220 -4.74 -21.04 -9.37
N TYR A 221 -4.27 -21.02 -10.61
CA TYR A 221 -4.55 -19.98 -11.60
C TYR A 221 -5.39 -20.49 -12.80
N ASP A 222 -5.97 -21.69 -12.67
CA ASP A 222 -6.78 -22.33 -13.71
C ASP A 222 -8.27 -21.92 -13.72
N GLN A 223 -8.71 -21.02 -12.83
CA GLN A 223 -10.12 -20.64 -12.75
C GLN A 223 -10.58 -19.96 -14.07
N PRO A 224 -11.82 -20.20 -14.54
CA PRO A 224 -12.28 -19.76 -15.86
C PRO A 224 -12.17 -18.27 -16.17
N LEU A 225 -12.13 -17.40 -15.15
CA LEU A 225 -12.04 -15.95 -15.27
C LEU A 225 -10.76 -15.36 -14.67
N ARG A 226 -9.79 -16.22 -14.29
CA ARG A 226 -8.45 -15.77 -13.87
C ARG A 226 -7.71 -15.20 -15.09
N PRO A 227 -7.18 -13.96 -15.04
CA PRO A 227 -6.23 -13.44 -16.03
C PRO A 227 -5.03 -14.38 -16.19
N GLN A 228 -4.57 -14.61 -17.41
CA GLN A 228 -3.56 -15.62 -17.72
C GLN A 228 -2.19 -15.06 -18.06
N PHE A 229 -2.07 -13.74 -18.27
CA PHE A 229 -0.79 -13.07 -18.44
C PHE A 229 -0.68 -11.71 -17.73
N HIS A 230 -1.75 -11.26 -17.06
CA HIS A 230 -1.68 -10.19 -16.06
C HIS A 230 -1.47 -10.78 -14.67
N PHE A 231 -0.68 -10.11 -13.82
CA PHE A 231 -0.47 -10.58 -12.44
C PHE A 231 -1.74 -10.38 -11.60
N THR A 232 -2.16 -11.44 -10.91
CA THR A 232 -3.14 -11.38 -9.82
C THR A 232 -2.56 -12.07 -8.61
N ALA A 233 -2.88 -11.59 -7.42
CA ALA A 233 -2.62 -12.31 -6.20
C ALA A 233 -3.40 -13.63 -6.18
N CYS A 234 -2.84 -14.63 -5.51
CA CYS A 234 -3.40 -15.97 -5.40
C CYS A 234 -4.89 -15.96 -4.97
N GLN A 235 -5.20 -15.18 -3.94
CA GLN A 235 -6.52 -14.95 -3.37
C GLN A 235 -6.56 -13.54 -2.77
N GLY A 236 -7.71 -13.08 -2.26
CA GLY A 236 -7.81 -11.80 -1.54
C GLY A 236 -7.77 -10.57 -2.44
N TRP A 237 -7.51 -9.40 -1.86
CA TRP A 237 -7.44 -8.12 -2.56
C TRP A 237 -6.01 -7.70 -2.85
N LEU A 238 -5.74 -7.18 -4.04
CA LEU A 238 -4.54 -6.37 -4.30
C LEU A 238 -4.92 -4.94 -4.74
N ASN A 239 -3.99 -4.02 -4.53
CA ASN A 239 -3.96 -2.75 -5.27
C ASN A 239 -2.54 -2.49 -5.79
N ASP A 240 -1.91 -1.41 -5.33
CA ASP A 240 -0.70 -0.83 -5.91
C ASP A 240 0.44 -1.85 -6.03
N PRO A 241 1.17 -1.90 -7.16
CA PRO A 241 2.48 -2.52 -7.20
C PRO A 241 3.43 -1.73 -6.32
N ASN A 242 4.30 -2.43 -5.61
CA ASN A 242 5.28 -1.85 -4.70
C ASN A 242 6.64 -2.49 -4.90
N GLY A 243 7.67 -1.85 -4.35
CA GLY A 243 8.94 -2.52 -4.12
C GLY A 243 9.65 -3.00 -5.39
N MET A 244 9.25 -2.53 -6.57
CA MET A 244 9.65 -3.18 -7.82
C MET A 244 11.14 -2.99 -8.07
N VAL A 245 11.89 -4.09 -8.10
CA VAL A 245 13.36 -4.06 -8.17
C VAL A 245 13.91 -5.28 -8.91
N PHE A 246 14.97 -5.07 -9.68
CA PHE A 246 15.78 -6.17 -10.25
C PHE A 246 17.03 -6.38 -9.40
N ASP A 247 17.16 -7.54 -8.74
CA ASP A 247 18.25 -7.81 -7.78
C ASP A 247 19.58 -8.26 -8.44
N GLY A 248 19.61 -8.34 -9.77
CA GLY A 248 20.70 -8.89 -10.57
C GLY A 248 20.42 -10.31 -11.10
N ALA A 249 19.50 -11.05 -10.46
CA ALA A 249 19.10 -12.40 -10.86
C ALA A 249 17.64 -12.47 -11.33
N LYS A 250 16.72 -11.83 -10.59
CA LYS A 250 15.26 -11.89 -10.80
C LYS A 250 14.59 -10.52 -10.58
N TYR A 251 13.45 -10.32 -11.20
CA TYR A 251 12.55 -9.20 -10.93
C TYR A 251 11.68 -9.51 -9.72
N HIS A 252 11.51 -8.56 -8.83
CA HIS A 252 10.61 -8.62 -7.69
C HIS A 252 9.43 -7.68 -7.92
N LEU A 253 8.22 -8.19 -7.72
CA LEU A 253 6.98 -7.42 -7.64
C LEU A 253 6.44 -7.61 -6.23
N PHE A 254 6.46 -6.55 -5.42
CA PHE A 254 5.67 -6.51 -4.21
C PHE A 254 4.34 -5.82 -4.51
N PHE A 255 3.35 -5.94 -3.64
CA PHE A 255 2.05 -5.33 -3.87
C PHE A 255 1.27 -5.17 -2.57
N GLN A 256 0.51 -4.08 -2.47
CA GLN A 256 -0.46 -3.87 -1.40
C GLN A 256 -1.46 -5.03 -1.41
N HIS A 257 -1.62 -5.72 -0.28
CA HIS A 257 -2.40 -6.95 -0.22
C HIS A 257 -3.26 -7.08 1.04
N ASN A 258 -4.49 -7.59 0.89
CA ASN A 258 -5.29 -8.11 2.00
C ASN A 258 -5.41 -9.64 1.89
N PRO A 259 -4.65 -10.42 2.69
CA PRO A 259 -4.72 -11.87 2.64
C PRO A 259 -5.99 -12.44 3.31
N LEU A 260 -6.75 -11.63 4.04
CA LEU A 260 -7.92 -12.06 4.82
C LEU A 260 -9.26 -11.89 4.09
N ALA A 261 -9.36 -11.00 3.10
CA ALA A 261 -10.60 -10.74 2.37
C ALA A 261 -10.35 -10.14 0.97
N PRO A 262 -11.26 -10.34 0.00
CA PRO A 262 -11.19 -9.74 -1.33
C PRO A 262 -11.66 -8.27 -1.37
N VAL A 263 -11.43 -7.52 -0.28
CA VAL A 263 -11.75 -6.09 -0.15
C VAL A 263 -10.56 -5.36 0.49
N TRP A 264 -10.50 -4.03 0.33
CA TRP A 264 -9.44 -3.22 0.92
C TRP A 264 -9.48 -3.28 2.47
N GLY A 265 -8.31 -3.51 3.09
CA GLY A 265 -8.10 -3.56 4.54
C GLY A 265 -6.86 -4.39 4.92
N ASN A 266 -6.39 -4.32 6.17
CA ASN A 266 -5.29 -5.15 6.71
C ASN A 266 -4.01 -5.19 5.84
N MET A 267 -3.64 -4.07 5.22
CA MET A 267 -2.62 -4.04 4.16
C MET A 267 -1.26 -4.61 4.59
N THR A 268 -0.81 -5.62 3.84
CA THR A 268 0.54 -6.22 3.85
C THR A 268 1.25 -5.88 2.54
N TRP A 269 2.55 -6.15 2.44
CA TRP A 269 3.20 -6.36 1.13
C TRP A 269 3.21 -7.85 0.80
N GLY A 270 2.40 -8.26 -0.17
CA GLY A 270 2.58 -9.52 -0.88
C GLY A 270 3.85 -9.48 -1.74
N HIS A 271 4.35 -10.64 -2.16
CA HIS A 271 5.59 -10.75 -2.93
C HIS A 271 5.46 -11.77 -4.06
N ALA A 272 5.97 -11.43 -5.23
CA ALA A 272 6.20 -12.35 -6.33
C ALA A 272 7.55 -12.07 -7.00
N THR A 273 8.14 -13.09 -7.63
CA THR A 273 9.34 -12.90 -8.47
C THR A 273 9.15 -13.52 -9.85
N SER A 274 9.82 -12.94 -10.85
CA SER A 274 9.84 -13.44 -12.22
C SER A 274 11.25 -13.35 -12.82
N PRO A 275 11.66 -14.26 -13.72
CA PRO A 275 12.91 -14.12 -14.48
C PRO A 275 12.80 -13.14 -15.67
N ASP A 276 11.58 -12.79 -16.09
CA ASP A 276 11.27 -12.11 -17.36
C ASP A 276 10.10 -11.10 -17.29
N MET A 277 9.62 -10.79 -16.08
CA MET A 277 8.44 -9.95 -15.79
C MET A 277 7.10 -10.51 -16.28
N VAL A 278 7.07 -11.72 -16.86
CA VAL A 278 5.85 -12.37 -17.40
C VAL A 278 5.49 -13.61 -16.57
N HIS A 279 6.44 -14.52 -16.35
CA HIS A 279 6.21 -15.76 -15.61
C HIS A 279 6.43 -15.52 -14.11
N TRP A 280 5.36 -15.22 -13.38
CA TRP A 280 5.41 -14.90 -11.95
C TRP A 280 5.25 -16.13 -11.05
N THR A 281 6.06 -16.17 -9.99
CA THR A 281 5.90 -17.06 -8.83
C THR A 281 5.62 -16.19 -7.61
N GLN A 282 4.44 -16.33 -7.00
CA GLN A 282 4.11 -15.68 -5.73
C GLN A 282 4.77 -16.43 -4.57
N HIS A 283 5.25 -15.67 -3.58
CA HIS A 283 5.86 -16.13 -2.34
C HIS A 283 5.06 -15.61 -1.14
N ASP A 284 5.46 -16.04 0.05
CA ASP A 284 4.95 -15.52 1.33
C ASP A 284 5.15 -14.00 1.46
N HIS A 285 4.36 -13.38 2.34
CA HIS A 285 4.35 -11.94 2.52
C HIS A 285 5.71 -11.40 2.96
N ALA A 286 6.16 -10.35 2.27
CA ALA A 286 7.43 -9.71 2.57
C ALA A 286 7.35 -8.85 3.84
N LEU A 287 6.31 -8.03 3.95
CA LEU A 287 6.09 -7.11 5.08
C LEU A 287 4.67 -7.29 5.62
N LEU A 288 4.57 -7.52 6.93
CA LEU A 288 3.34 -7.63 7.68
C LEU A 288 3.10 -6.38 8.56
N PRO A 289 1.84 -6.01 8.83
CA PRO A 289 1.48 -5.03 9.85
C PRO A 289 2.12 -5.33 11.21
N TYR A 290 2.38 -4.27 11.97
CA TYR A 290 2.99 -4.35 13.29
C TYR A 290 2.43 -3.29 14.23
N ARG A 291 2.79 -3.41 15.50
CA ARG A 291 2.60 -2.43 16.56
C ARG A 291 3.95 -2.01 17.10
N VAL A 292 4.16 -0.70 17.26
CA VAL A 292 5.33 -0.09 17.91
C VAL A 292 4.89 1.24 18.54
N ASP A 293 5.45 1.63 19.68
CA ASP A 293 5.06 2.85 20.42
C ASP A 293 3.55 2.96 20.71
N ARG A 294 2.91 1.81 20.99
CA ARG A 294 1.45 1.65 21.14
C ARG A 294 0.61 2.04 19.92
N ARG A 295 1.26 2.34 18.79
CA ARG A 295 0.61 2.55 17.49
C ARG A 295 0.57 1.24 16.72
N SER A 296 -0.63 0.75 16.43
CA SER A 296 -0.86 -0.30 15.44
C SER A 296 -1.10 0.34 14.08
N GLY A 297 -0.48 -0.21 13.03
CA GLY A 297 -0.61 0.33 11.67
C GLY A 297 -0.48 -0.75 10.61
N THR A 298 -0.90 -0.41 9.40
CA THR A 298 -0.77 -1.29 8.23
C THR A 298 0.38 -0.85 7.33
N ILE A 299 0.84 -1.75 6.46
CA ILE A 299 1.92 -1.47 5.52
C ILE A 299 1.30 -0.86 4.27
N PHE A 300 1.62 0.40 3.99
CA PHE A 300 1.20 1.13 2.80
C PHE A 300 2.32 1.15 1.74
N SER A 301 1.99 1.70 0.57
CA SER A 301 2.81 1.65 -0.63
C SER A 301 4.20 2.26 -0.46
N GLY A 302 5.09 1.90 -1.39
CA GLY A 302 6.47 2.34 -1.37
C GLY A 302 7.36 1.52 -2.30
N THR A 303 8.68 1.64 -2.11
CA THR A 303 9.72 1.26 -3.09
C THR A 303 10.83 0.42 -2.46
N ALA A 304 11.45 -0.45 -3.24
CA ALA A 304 12.64 -1.18 -2.84
C ALA A 304 13.82 -0.88 -3.77
N VAL A 305 15.03 -0.95 -3.22
CA VAL A 305 16.29 -0.66 -3.93
C VAL A 305 17.34 -1.72 -3.63
N VAL A 306 18.27 -1.92 -4.57
CA VAL A 306 19.53 -2.63 -4.30
C VAL A 306 20.54 -1.66 -3.69
N ASP A 307 20.94 -1.90 -2.43
CA ASP A 307 22.00 -1.11 -1.75
C ASP A 307 23.40 -1.54 -2.22
N HIS A 308 23.67 -1.27 -3.50
CA HIS A 308 24.93 -1.57 -4.19
C HIS A 308 26.18 -0.89 -3.59
N ASN A 309 25.99 0.13 -2.74
CA ASN A 309 27.08 0.81 -2.02
C ASN A 309 27.32 0.23 -0.61
N ASN A 310 26.49 -0.72 -0.14
CA ASN A 310 26.40 -1.13 1.26
C ASN A 310 26.32 0.08 2.22
N SER A 311 25.49 1.05 1.83
CA SER A 311 25.20 2.31 2.54
C SER A 311 24.67 2.04 3.95
N LEU A 312 23.86 0.98 4.09
CA LEU A 312 23.30 0.53 5.37
C LEU A 312 24.32 -0.25 6.22
N GLY A 313 25.41 -0.74 5.62
CA GLY A 313 26.48 -1.47 6.31
C GLY A 313 26.17 -2.91 6.72
N VAL A 314 24.99 -3.44 6.35
CA VAL A 314 24.49 -4.76 6.79
C VAL A 314 24.74 -5.92 5.81
N GLN A 315 25.30 -5.66 4.62
CA GLN A 315 25.48 -6.70 3.61
C GLN A 315 26.34 -7.87 4.12
N THR A 316 25.86 -9.10 3.89
CA THR A 316 26.57 -10.33 4.24
C THR A 316 26.96 -11.13 2.99
N GLY A 317 28.26 -11.23 2.74
CA GLY A 317 28.79 -11.97 1.58
C GLY A 317 28.49 -11.28 0.25
N ASP A 318 28.39 -12.08 -0.81
CA ASP A 318 28.23 -11.62 -2.19
C ASP A 318 26.77 -11.34 -2.59
N GLN A 319 25.80 -11.66 -1.72
CA GLN A 319 24.39 -11.39 -1.96
C GLN A 319 24.09 -9.92 -1.70
N SER A 320 23.52 -9.23 -2.69
CA SER A 320 23.12 -7.83 -2.58
C SER A 320 22.08 -7.62 -1.49
N THR A 321 22.19 -6.54 -0.72
CA THR A 321 21.15 -6.13 0.23
C THR A 321 20.02 -5.43 -0.52
N LEU A 322 18.78 -5.84 -0.27
CA LEU A 322 17.58 -5.12 -0.69
C LEU A 322 17.07 -4.29 0.48
N CYS A 323 16.70 -3.03 0.23
CA CYS A 323 16.08 -2.15 1.23
C CYS A 323 14.72 -1.70 0.71
N ALA A 324 13.66 -1.98 1.46
CA ALA A 324 12.28 -1.61 1.17
C ALA A 324 11.86 -0.44 2.07
N PHE A 325 11.43 0.65 1.46
CA PHE A 325 10.84 1.82 2.10
C PHE A 325 9.33 1.78 1.88
N PHE A 326 8.58 1.98 2.96
CA PHE A 326 7.13 1.89 2.96
C PHE A 326 6.54 2.90 3.93
N THR A 327 5.30 3.30 3.70
CA THR A 327 4.55 4.09 4.68
C THR A 327 3.97 3.17 5.75
N PHE A 328 4.23 3.45 7.02
CA PHE A 328 3.48 2.83 8.11
C PHE A 328 2.22 3.64 8.39
N ALA A 329 1.09 3.11 7.94
CA ALA A 329 -0.21 3.74 8.08
C ALA A 329 -0.79 3.48 9.48
N ALA A 330 -0.27 4.21 10.46
CA ALA A 330 -0.76 4.22 11.84
C ALA A 330 -1.31 5.61 12.24
N PRO A 331 -2.53 5.69 12.77
CA PRO A 331 -3.02 6.90 13.42
C PRO A 331 -2.13 7.33 14.61
N PRO A 332 -2.08 8.64 14.94
CA PRO A 332 -2.78 9.75 14.28
C PRO A 332 -2.08 10.27 13.02
N LYS A 333 -0.85 9.82 12.71
CA LYS A 333 -0.02 10.33 11.62
C LYS A 333 0.86 9.23 11.03
N PHE A 334 0.77 9.06 9.72
CA PHE A 334 1.59 8.14 8.96
C PHE A 334 3.02 8.65 8.87
N TYR A 335 3.98 7.71 8.87
CA TYR A 335 5.40 7.99 8.73
C TYR A 335 6.07 6.98 7.80
N GLN A 336 7.29 7.27 7.34
CA GLN A 336 8.01 6.40 6.42
C GLN A 336 9.01 5.54 7.18
N ALA A 337 8.90 4.23 7.00
CA ALA A 337 9.72 3.21 7.64
C ALA A 337 10.56 2.46 6.59
N MET A 338 11.48 1.62 7.05
CA MET A 338 12.32 0.79 6.21
C MET A 338 12.40 -0.65 6.74
N ALA A 339 12.51 -1.61 5.85
CA ALA A 339 12.97 -2.96 6.13
C ALA A 339 14.10 -3.35 5.16
N TYR A 340 14.91 -4.35 5.51
CA TYR A 340 15.98 -4.84 4.64
C TYR A 340 16.03 -6.37 4.58
N SER A 341 16.56 -6.88 3.48
CA SER A 341 16.80 -8.31 3.23
C SER A 341 18.23 -8.52 2.76
N THR A 342 18.94 -9.47 3.37
CA THR A 342 20.29 -9.90 2.96
C THR A 342 20.30 -11.28 2.29
N ASP A 343 19.12 -11.85 1.99
CA ASP A 343 18.92 -13.19 1.44
C ASP A 343 18.23 -13.21 0.06
N GLY A 344 18.22 -12.06 -0.63
CA GLY A 344 17.59 -11.93 -1.94
C GLY A 344 16.06 -11.87 -1.88
N GLY A 345 15.53 -11.17 -0.87
CA GLY A 345 14.12 -10.90 -0.67
C GLY A 345 13.30 -12.06 -0.09
N ALA A 346 13.95 -13.09 0.49
CA ALA A 346 13.26 -14.24 1.05
C ALA A 346 12.81 -14.02 2.51
N SER A 347 13.50 -13.17 3.27
CA SER A 347 13.06 -12.67 4.57
C SER A 347 13.46 -11.21 4.77
N TRP A 348 12.71 -10.51 5.62
CA TRP A 348 12.82 -9.07 5.84
C TRP A 348 12.98 -8.75 7.33
N THR A 349 13.92 -7.86 7.64
CA THR A 349 14.13 -7.30 8.98
C THR A 349 13.73 -5.83 8.98
N TYR A 350 12.81 -5.45 9.87
CA TYR A 350 12.40 -4.06 10.04
C TYR A 350 13.55 -3.25 10.62
N TRP A 351 13.96 -2.19 9.91
CA TRP A 351 14.97 -1.27 10.41
C TRP A 351 14.43 -0.52 11.62
N ASN A 352 15.27 -0.37 12.65
CA ASN A 352 14.91 0.31 13.89
C ASN A 352 13.56 -0.18 14.45
N GLU A 353 13.28 -1.50 14.38
CA GLU A 353 12.03 -2.08 14.87
C GLU A 353 10.76 -1.46 14.24
N GLY A 354 10.84 -1.05 12.97
CA GLY A 354 9.73 -0.42 12.24
C GLY A 354 9.49 1.06 12.59
N ARG A 355 10.37 1.66 13.38
CA ARG A 355 10.33 3.09 13.72
C ARG A 355 10.70 3.95 12.49
N PRO A 356 10.28 5.23 12.44
CA PRO A 356 10.50 6.08 11.28
C PRO A 356 11.97 6.23 10.87
N VAL A 357 12.22 6.19 9.56
CA VAL A 357 13.40 6.79 8.92
C VAL A 357 13.09 8.20 8.40
N VAL A 358 11.81 8.49 8.11
CA VAL A 358 11.30 9.85 7.87
C VAL A 358 9.98 10.02 8.61
N GLU A 359 9.95 10.97 9.55
CA GLU A 359 8.74 11.35 10.29
C GLU A 359 7.70 12.05 9.40
N ASN A 360 6.45 12.09 9.86
CA ASN A 360 5.42 12.95 9.29
C ASN A 360 5.88 14.42 9.26
N GLN A 361 5.78 15.08 8.10
CA GLN A 361 6.27 16.43 7.86
C GLN A 361 5.28 17.52 8.33
N GLY A 362 4.06 17.13 8.69
CA GLY A 362 3.05 18.00 9.29
C GLY A 362 2.16 18.75 8.31
N PHE A 363 2.11 18.34 7.05
CA PHE A 363 1.21 18.91 6.04
C PHE A 363 -0.10 18.13 5.91
N ASP A 364 -0.03 16.81 6.08
CA ASP A 364 -1.17 15.89 6.04
C ASP A 364 -0.97 14.82 7.14
N SER A 365 -2.04 14.17 7.61
CA SER A 365 -1.90 13.00 8.50
C SER A 365 -1.55 11.74 7.72
N GLY A 366 -1.84 11.70 6.42
CA GLY A 366 -1.65 10.55 5.54
C GLY A 366 -0.43 10.59 4.62
N GLU A 367 0.58 11.43 4.88
CA GLU A 367 1.78 11.55 4.01
C GLU A 367 2.41 10.19 3.69
N ARG A 368 2.62 9.88 2.41
CA ARG A 368 2.81 8.49 1.96
C ARG A 368 3.55 8.31 0.63
N ASP A 369 3.83 7.05 0.37
CA ASP A 369 4.34 6.45 -0.87
C ASP A 369 5.77 6.91 -1.23
N PRO A 370 6.78 6.54 -0.43
CA PRO A 370 8.17 6.93 -0.67
C PRO A 370 8.76 6.21 -1.91
N LYS A 371 9.01 6.95 -2.99
CA LYS A 371 9.89 6.50 -4.07
C LYS A 371 11.33 6.76 -3.69
N VAL A 372 12.12 5.69 -3.58
CA VAL A 372 13.55 5.77 -3.30
C VAL A 372 14.38 5.28 -4.49
N PHE A 373 15.41 6.04 -4.85
CA PHE A 373 16.37 5.66 -5.88
C PHE A 373 17.77 6.24 -5.58
N TRP A 374 18.79 5.67 -6.22
CA TRP A 374 20.15 6.23 -6.18
C TRP A 374 20.37 7.18 -7.36
N HIS A 375 20.78 8.42 -7.07
CA HIS A 375 21.09 9.41 -8.10
C HIS A 375 22.61 9.50 -8.30
N GLU A 376 23.09 8.79 -9.31
CA GLU A 376 24.53 8.68 -9.64
C GLU A 376 25.23 10.04 -9.79
N PRO A 377 24.68 11.07 -10.50
CA PRO A 377 25.36 12.36 -10.66
C PRO A 377 25.65 13.10 -9.35
N SER A 378 24.76 13.02 -8.35
CA SER A 378 24.96 13.64 -7.04
C SER A 378 25.53 12.70 -5.98
N ARG A 379 25.61 11.40 -6.27
CA ARG A 379 26.04 10.34 -5.35
C ARG A 379 25.30 10.40 -4.01
N ARG A 380 23.97 10.37 -4.12
CA ARG A 380 23.02 10.42 -3.01
C ARG A 380 21.85 9.46 -3.27
N TRP A 381 21.32 8.89 -2.20
CA TRP A 381 19.98 8.35 -2.20
C TRP A 381 18.98 9.50 -2.19
N ILE A 382 17.92 9.38 -2.98
CA ILE A 382 16.84 10.36 -3.09
C ILE A 382 15.55 9.67 -2.66
N MET A 383 14.75 10.34 -1.84
CA MET A 383 13.38 9.96 -1.55
C MET A 383 12.45 11.04 -2.10
N VAL A 384 11.42 10.62 -2.83
CA VAL A 384 10.32 11.45 -3.31
C VAL A 384 9.08 11.00 -2.56
N LEU A 385 8.42 11.91 -1.86
CA LEU A 385 7.30 11.62 -0.97
C LEU A 385 6.13 12.55 -1.25
N TRP A 386 4.92 12.01 -1.37
CA TRP A 386 3.71 12.83 -1.39
C TRP A 386 3.37 13.28 0.04
N VAL A 387 3.17 14.59 0.23
CA VAL A 387 2.98 15.17 1.58
C VAL A 387 1.76 16.08 1.73
N GLN A 388 1.09 16.50 0.65
CA GLN A 388 -0.10 17.35 0.75
C GLN A 388 -0.97 17.24 -0.51
N GLN A 389 -2.31 17.19 -0.35
CA GLN A 389 -3.22 17.17 -1.51
C GLN A 389 -3.53 18.57 -2.07
N ASN A 390 -3.72 19.56 -1.20
CA ASN A 390 -4.24 20.87 -1.60
C ASN A 390 -3.53 22.02 -0.85
N PRO A 391 -2.68 22.82 -1.53
CA PRO A 391 -2.15 22.56 -2.88
C PRO A 391 -1.33 21.27 -2.93
N GLY A 392 -1.27 20.62 -4.09
CA GLY A 392 -0.54 19.36 -4.24
C GLY A 392 0.96 19.57 -4.02
N ARG A 393 1.56 18.77 -3.13
CA ARG A 393 2.97 18.90 -2.72
C ARG A 393 3.68 17.56 -2.68
N VAL A 394 4.81 17.53 -3.39
CA VAL A 394 5.79 16.44 -3.35
C VAL A 394 7.07 16.96 -2.71
N ARG A 395 7.62 16.20 -1.77
CA ARG A 395 8.85 16.55 -1.05
C ARG A 395 9.99 15.62 -1.46
N PHE A 396 11.14 16.23 -1.73
CA PHE A 396 12.40 15.53 -1.96
C PHE A 396 13.26 15.53 -0.70
N PHE A 397 13.82 14.38 -0.37
CA PHE A 397 14.87 14.22 0.64
C PHE A 397 16.12 13.60 0.03
N THR A 398 17.27 13.82 0.65
CA THR A 398 18.54 13.17 0.28
C THR A 398 19.15 12.42 1.47
N SER A 399 19.78 11.27 1.21
CA SER A 399 20.51 10.49 2.21
C SER A 399 21.86 9.99 1.67
N GLN A 400 22.77 9.62 2.58
CA GLN A 400 24.03 8.93 2.29
C GLN A 400 24.02 7.46 2.71
N ASP A 401 23.13 7.08 3.63
CA ASP A 401 23.18 5.84 4.40
C ASP A 401 21.81 5.12 4.49
N LEU A 402 20.83 5.57 3.70
CA LEU A 402 19.45 5.07 3.64
C LEU A 402 18.60 5.35 4.90
N VAL A 403 19.18 5.88 5.98
CA VAL A 403 18.52 5.99 7.30
C VAL A 403 18.42 7.43 7.80
N HIS A 404 19.42 8.27 7.54
CA HIS A 404 19.36 9.70 7.85
C HIS A 404 18.97 10.47 6.59
N TRP A 405 17.78 11.08 6.61
CA TRP A 405 17.20 11.78 5.48
C TRP A 405 17.13 13.30 5.74
N GLU A 406 17.79 14.07 4.88
CA GLU A 406 17.77 15.53 4.91
C GLU A 406 16.74 16.07 3.92
N TYR A 407 15.92 17.04 4.34
CA TYR A 407 15.05 17.79 3.43
C TYR A 407 15.87 18.46 2.30
N SER A 408 15.40 18.32 1.06
CA SER A 408 16.01 18.93 -0.12
C SER A 408 15.16 20.06 -0.71
N SER A 409 13.91 19.76 -1.10
CA SER A 409 13.00 20.73 -1.73
C SER A 409 11.56 20.25 -1.78
N ASP A 410 10.61 21.18 -1.94
CA ASP A 410 9.24 20.89 -2.31
C ASP A 410 8.99 21.18 -3.81
N LEU A 411 8.21 20.33 -4.48
CA LEU A 411 7.62 20.53 -5.80
C LEU A 411 6.10 20.72 -5.62
N MET A 412 5.61 21.91 -5.97
CA MET A 412 4.19 22.26 -5.86
C MET A 412 3.49 22.00 -7.20
N ARG A 413 2.54 21.06 -7.25
CA ARG A 413 1.77 20.68 -8.44
C ARG A 413 0.38 20.22 -8.05
N ASP A 414 -0.65 20.89 -8.55
CA ASP A 414 -2.05 20.55 -8.23
C ASP A 414 -2.49 19.17 -8.77
N TRP A 415 -1.75 18.60 -9.73
CA TRP A 415 -1.95 17.24 -10.23
C TRP A 415 -1.31 16.15 -9.35
N ALA A 416 -0.39 16.49 -8.43
CA ALA A 416 0.39 15.49 -7.71
C ALA A 416 -0.39 14.86 -6.54
N PHE A 417 -0.76 13.58 -6.69
CA PHE A 417 -1.45 12.80 -5.67
C PHE A 417 -0.98 11.34 -5.65
N GLU A 418 -0.43 10.91 -4.50
CA GLU A 418 0.02 9.52 -4.24
C GLU A 418 1.10 8.98 -5.20
N CYS A 419 1.69 7.84 -4.82
CA CYS A 419 2.54 6.96 -5.65
C CYS A 419 3.45 7.67 -6.66
N MET A 420 4.14 8.71 -6.22
CA MET A 420 5.04 9.51 -7.06
C MET A 420 6.21 8.65 -7.54
N ASP A 421 6.53 8.68 -8.83
CA ASP A 421 7.69 7.97 -9.37
C ASP A 421 8.56 8.88 -10.25
N VAL A 422 9.84 8.53 -10.40
CA VAL A 422 10.85 9.25 -11.16
C VAL A 422 11.68 8.28 -12.00
N VAL A 423 11.71 8.50 -13.32
CA VAL A 423 12.58 7.76 -14.26
C VAL A 423 13.47 8.70 -15.08
N PHE A 424 14.57 8.15 -15.61
CA PHE A 424 15.56 8.89 -16.39
C PHE A 424 15.67 8.27 -17.79
N LEU A 425 15.20 8.98 -18.82
CA LEU A 425 15.07 8.47 -20.18
C LEU A 425 15.72 9.40 -21.22
N PRO A 426 16.57 8.89 -22.13
CA PRO A 426 17.06 9.66 -23.27
C PRO A 426 15.95 9.90 -24.30
N VAL A 427 15.91 11.10 -24.90
CA VAL A 427 14.93 11.43 -25.95
C VAL A 427 15.34 10.72 -27.24
N ASP A 428 14.40 9.99 -27.86
CA ASP A 428 14.59 9.16 -29.05
C ASP A 428 15.72 8.11 -28.90
N GLY A 429 16.01 7.70 -27.66
CA GLY A 429 17.14 6.81 -27.35
C GLY A 429 18.52 7.46 -27.48
N GLN A 430 18.60 8.80 -27.59
CA GLN A 430 19.83 9.55 -27.84
C GLN A 430 20.14 10.58 -26.74
N GLY A 431 21.43 10.91 -26.60
CA GLY A 431 21.90 12.00 -25.74
C GLY A 431 21.79 11.74 -24.23
N PRO A 432 21.88 12.78 -23.40
CA PRO A 432 21.69 12.67 -21.95
C PRO A 432 20.21 12.40 -21.62
N ALA A 433 19.98 11.60 -20.58
CA ALA A 433 18.64 11.34 -20.09
C ALA A 433 17.96 12.61 -19.55
N LYS A 434 16.67 12.77 -19.88
CA LYS A 434 15.75 13.68 -19.19
C LYS A 434 15.14 12.96 -18.00
N THR A 435 14.74 13.73 -17.00
CA THR A 435 13.97 13.21 -15.87
C THR A 435 12.49 13.31 -16.20
N VAL A 436 11.74 12.23 -15.94
CA VAL A 436 10.28 12.22 -15.95
C VAL A 436 9.83 11.99 -14.51
N ILE A 437 8.89 12.80 -14.03
CA ILE A 437 8.23 12.62 -12.73
C ILE A 437 6.73 12.54 -12.95
N TYR A 438 6.05 11.63 -12.24
CA TYR A 438 4.62 11.39 -12.43
C TYR A 438 3.92 10.86 -11.16
N ASP A 439 2.59 11.03 -11.07
CA ASP A 439 1.74 10.63 -9.94
C ASP A 439 1.08 9.24 -10.13
N ALA A 440 0.24 8.84 -9.17
CA ALA A 440 -0.57 7.63 -9.27
C ALA A 440 -1.50 7.57 -10.51
N SER A 441 -2.00 8.71 -11.00
CA SER A 441 -2.86 8.83 -12.20
C SER A 441 -2.08 8.80 -13.53
N PHE A 442 -0.74 8.81 -13.43
CA PHE A 442 0.20 8.94 -14.54
C PHE A 442 0.03 10.25 -15.33
N ASP A 443 -0.30 11.33 -14.61
CA ASP A 443 -0.01 12.71 -14.98
C ASP A 443 1.48 12.98 -14.72
N TYR A 444 2.17 13.58 -15.69
CA TYR A 444 3.64 13.64 -15.71
C TYR A 444 4.21 14.96 -16.25
N GLU A 445 5.43 15.25 -15.82
CA GLU A 445 6.27 16.33 -16.35
C GLU A 445 7.64 15.78 -16.77
N VAL A 446 8.20 16.35 -17.83
CA VAL A 446 9.55 16.02 -18.35
C VAL A 446 10.47 17.21 -18.13
N GLY A 447 11.71 16.96 -17.72
CA GLY A 447 12.67 18.02 -17.43
C GLY A 447 14.02 17.49 -16.97
N THR A 448 14.59 18.14 -15.95
CA THR A 448 15.88 17.75 -15.36
C THR A 448 15.81 17.71 -13.84
N PHE A 449 16.56 16.79 -13.23
CA PHE A 449 16.77 16.72 -11.79
C PHE A 449 18.26 16.85 -11.47
N ASP A 450 18.62 17.78 -10.59
CA ASP A 450 20.03 18.10 -10.28
C ASP A 450 20.59 17.33 -9.07
N GLY A 451 19.82 16.38 -8.54
CA GLY A 451 20.11 15.70 -7.26
C GLY A 451 19.47 16.36 -6.05
N ARG A 452 18.80 17.50 -6.22
CA ARG A 452 18.07 18.22 -5.18
C ARG A 452 16.67 18.67 -5.60
N GLN A 453 16.52 19.23 -6.80
CA GLN A 453 15.31 19.87 -7.33
C GLN A 453 15.00 19.40 -8.75
N PHE A 454 13.70 19.22 -9.03
CA PHE A 454 13.19 18.96 -10.37
C PHE A 454 12.81 20.27 -11.07
N HIS A 455 13.25 20.41 -12.32
CA HIS A 455 13.03 21.57 -13.19
C HIS A 455 12.30 21.12 -14.46
N THR A 456 11.02 21.48 -14.56
CA THR A 456 10.16 21.18 -15.71
C THR A 456 10.63 21.86 -16.99
N GLU A 457 10.59 21.14 -18.09
CA GLU A 457 10.78 21.66 -19.45
C GLU A 457 9.54 21.44 -20.32
N TYR A 458 8.84 20.30 -20.14
CA TYR A 458 7.62 19.93 -20.87
C TYR A 458 6.56 19.38 -19.91
N GLY A 459 5.29 19.61 -20.23
CA GLY A 459 4.14 19.17 -19.43
C GLY A 459 3.41 20.31 -18.69
N PRO A 460 2.44 19.96 -17.82
CA PRO A 460 2.01 18.60 -17.51
C PRO A 460 1.32 17.91 -18.70
N HIS A 461 1.54 16.60 -18.80
CA HIS A 461 1.03 15.69 -19.82
C HIS A 461 0.39 14.49 -19.12
N GLN A 462 -0.50 13.75 -19.79
CA GLN A 462 -1.07 12.51 -19.26
C GLN A 462 -0.66 11.32 -20.15
N ALA A 463 -0.20 10.23 -19.54
CA ALA A 463 0.08 8.95 -20.22
C ALA A 463 -0.82 7.80 -19.72
N GLY A 464 -1.44 7.96 -18.54
CA GLY A 464 -2.44 7.04 -18.01
C GLY A 464 -3.76 7.10 -18.77
N GLY A 465 -4.56 6.03 -18.63
CA GLY A 465 -5.86 5.93 -19.26
C GLY A 465 -6.69 4.78 -18.70
N GLY A 466 -7.97 5.05 -18.44
CA GLY A 466 -8.95 4.07 -17.98
C GLY A 466 -8.71 3.63 -16.54
N ASN A 467 -8.37 2.36 -16.36
CA ASN A 467 -8.19 1.73 -15.06
C ASN A 467 -6.72 1.74 -14.56
N LEU A 468 -5.73 2.19 -15.33
CA LEU A 468 -4.34 2.26 -14.85
C LEU A 468 -4.19 3.29 -13.71
N TYR A 469 -3.72 2.85 -12.54
CA TYR A 469 -3.43 3.70 -11.37
C TYR A 469 -2.21 3.17 -10.59
N ALA A 470 -1.63 4.01 -9.72
CA ALA A 470 -0.51 3.71 -8.83
C ALA A 470 0.67 3.02 -9.54
N ALA A 471 0.94 3.42 -10.79
CA ALA A 471 1.92 2.75 -11.63
C ALA A 471 3.35 3.02 -11.15
N GLN A 472 4.16 1.99 -10.95
CA GLN A 472 5.54 2.12 -10.51
C GLN A 472 6.49 1.50 -11.53
N THR A 473 7.77 1.86 -11.44
CA THR A 473 8.84 1.34 -12.30
C THR A 473 9.85 0.52 -11.52
N PHE A 474 10.40 -0.50 -12.18
CA PHE A 474 11.48 -1.30 -11.61
C PHE A 474 12.71 -0.44 -11.32
N ASN A 475 13.14 -0.42 -10.07
CA ASN A 475 14.47 0.01 -9.70
C ASN A 475 15.49 -0.98 -10.26
N GLN A 476 16.37 -0.47 -11.13
CA GLN A 476 17.31 -1.25 -11.94
C GLN A 476 16.60 -2.18 -12.95
N ASN A 477 17.24 -2.40 -14.09
CA ASN A 477 16.78 -3.35 -15.11
C ASN A 477 18.00 -3.95 -15.83
N ARG A 478 17.89 -5.17 -16.35
CA ARG A 478 19.01 -5.93 -16.93
C ARG A 478 19.70 -5.22 -18.10
N ASP A 479 18.94 -4.42 -18.85
CA ASP A 479 19.34 -3.73 -20.07
C ASP A 479 19.20 -2.19 -19.97
N GLY A 480 18.82 -1.67 -18.81
CA GLY A 480 18.63 -0.24 -18.58
C GLY A 480 17.29 0.33 -19.05
N ARG A 481 16.35 -0.49 -19.54
CA ARG A 481 14.97 -0.05 -19.84
C ARG A 481 14.23 0.37 -18.57
N ALA A 482 13.44 1.45 -18.64
CA ALA A 482 12.41 1.70 -17.64
C ALA A 482 11.20 0.83 -17.96
N VAL A 483 10.90 -0.15 -17.11
CA VAL A 483 9.68 -0.96 -17.22
C VAL A 483 8.74 -0.63 -16.07
N GLN A 484 7.48 -0.39 -16.39
CA GLN A 484 6.41 -0.01 -15.50
C GLN A 484 5.37 -1.14 -15.37
N ILE A 485 4.76 -1.27 -14.20
CA ILE A 485 3.53 -2.02 -13.94
C ILE A 485 2.63 -1.10 -13.12
N GLY A 486 1.32 -1.10 -13.36
CA GLY A 486 0.34 -0.40 -12.53
C GLY A 486 -0.79 -1.30 -12.04
N TRP A 487 -1.53 -0.80 -11.05
CA TRP A 487 -2.76 -1.43 -10.60
C TRP A 487 -3.89 -1.08 -11.58
N MET A 488 -4.66 -2.07 -12.02
CA MET A 488 -5.93 -1.83 -12.71
C MET A 488 -7.02 -1.56 -11.66
N ARG A 489 -7.18 -0.28 -11.28
CA ARG A 489 -8.15 0.23 -10.30
C ARG A 489 -9.54 0.40 -10.89
N GLY A 490 -10.58 0.14 -10.08
CA GLY A 490 -11.96 0.52 -10.41
C GLY A 490 -12.66 -0.47 -11.34
N GLY A 491 -12.17 -1.71 -11.40
CA GLY A 491 -12.93 -2.83 -11.91
C GLY A 491 -13.94 -3.36 -10.90
N PRO A 492 -14.85 -4.25 -11.33
CA PRO A 492 -15.77 -4.92 -10.41
C PRO A 492 -15.02 -5.69 -9.32
N ASN A 493 -15.65 -5.88 -8.16
CA ASN A 493 -15.18 -6.84 -7.18
C ASN A 493 -15.29 -8.25 -7.76
N ALA A 494 -14.23 -8.73 -8.40
CA ALA A 494 -14.27 -9.98 -9.16
C ALA A 494 -14.64 -11.18 -8.29
N ALA A 495 -14.23 -11.19 -7.02
CA ALA A 495 -14.59 -12.25 -6.08
C ALA A 495 -16.09 -12.29 -5.77
N GLU A 496 -16.70 -11.14 -5.50
CA GLU A 496 -18.13 -11.03 -5.19
C GLU A 496 -19.02 -11.22 -6.43
N VAL A 497 -18.64 -10.61 -7.56
CA VAL A 497 -19.46 -10.58 -8.78
C VAL A 497 -19.29 -11.87 -9.61
N TYR A 498 -18.08 -12.44 -9.67
CA TYR A 498 -17.73 -13.56 -10.54
C TYR A 498 -17.33 -14.85 -9.80
N GLY A 499 -17.23 -14.83 -8.47
CA GLY A 499 -16.96 -16.03 -7.66
C GLY A 499 -15.53 -16.57 -7.78
N VAL A 500 -14.56 -15.72 -8.15
CA VAL A 500 -13.12 -16.05 -8.16
C VAL A 500 -12.48 -15.77 -6.78
N PRO A 501 -11.32 -16.37 -6.43
CA PRO A 501 -10.73 -16.17 -5.10
C PRO A 501 -10.02 -14.82 -4.91
N PHE A 502 -9.83 -14.04 -5.98
CA PHE A 502 -9.04 -12.81 -6.01
C PHE A 502 -9.90 -11.59 -6.40
N ASN A 503 -9.42 -10.39 -6.09
CA ASN A 503 -9.98 -9.13 -6.56
C ASN A 503 -8.87 -8.18 -7.05
N GLN A 504 -9.20 -7.42 -8.11
CA GLN A 504 -8.31 -6.57 -8.90
C GLN A 504 -7.15 -7.32 -9.58
N GLN A 505 -6.40 -6.63 -10.43
CA GLN A 505 -5.23 -7.16 -11.14
C GLN A 505 -4.19 -6.04 -11.40
N MET A 506 -2.97 -6.45 -11.74
CA MET A 506 -1.99 -5.55 -12.32
C MET A 506 -2.22 -5.39 -13.83
N SER A 507 -1.68 -4.32 -14.40
CA SER A 507 -1.50 -4.16 -15.84
C SER A 507 -0.47 -5.15 -16.38
N PHE A 508 -0.40 -5.32 -17.70
CA PHE A 508 0.80 -5.92 -18.30
C PHE A 508 2.03 -5.00 -18.07
N PRO A 509 3.28 -5.51 -18.05
CA PRO A 509 4.46 -4.66 -17.96
C PRO A 509 4.74 -3.88 -19.26
N TYR A 510 5.06 -2.60 -19.12
CA TYR A 510 5.34 -1.71 -20.26
C TYR A 510 6.73 -1.12 -20.22
N GLU A 511 7.41 -1.12 -21.36
CA GLU A 511 8.59 -0.29 -21.57
C GLU A 511 8.16 1.17 -21.78
N LEU A 512 8.77 2.08 -21.02
CA LEU A 512 8.62 3.52 -21.16
C LEU A 512 9.75 4.07 -22.03
N THR A 513 9.40 4.70 -23.15
CA THR A 513 10.35 5.44 -23.99
C THR A 513 9.95 6.91 -24.06
N LEU A 514 10.93 7.80 -24.28
CA LEU A 514 10.72 9.23 -24.38
C LEU A 514 11.06 9.66 -25.81
N ARG A 515 10.13 10.31 -26.52
CA ARG A 515 10.30 10.66 -27.95
C ARG A 515 9.96 12.12 -28.22
N ALA A 516 10.62 12.71 -29.21
CA ALA A 516 10.26 14.04 -29.71
C ALA A 516 9.01 13.95 -30.58
N VAL A 517 8.03 14.83 -30.33
CA VAL A 517 6.78 14.95 -31.10
C VAL A 517 6.54 16.42 -31.38
N ASP A 518 6.68 16.83 -32.64
CA ASP A 518 6.72 18.23 -33.07
C ASP A 518 7.75 19.06 -32.25
N ASP A 519 7.31 20.08 -31.51
CA ASP A 519 8.14 20.93 -30.63
C ASP A 519 8.13 20.46 -29.15
N ASP A 520 7.61 19.26 -28.87
CA ASP A 520 7.36 18.71 -27.53
C ASP A 520 8.06 17.36 -27.31
N VAL A 521 8.09 16.87 -26.08
CA VAL A 521 8.70 15.60 -25.69
C VAL A 521 7.68 14.79 -24.86
N ARG A 522 7.37 13.58 -25.33
CA ARG A 522 6.27 12.75 -24.83
C ARG A 522 6.75 11.36 -24.42
N LEU A 523 6.12 10.81 -23.37
CA LEU A 523 6.21 9.39 -23.06
C LEU A 523 5.47 8.56 -24.11
N PHE A 524 6.04 7.39 -24.42
CA PHE A 524 5.44 6.33 -25.21
C PHE A 524 5.49 5.05 -24.37
N VAL A 525 4.33 4.39 -24.22
CA VAL A 525 4.12 3.21 -23.39
C VAL A 525 3.90 2.00 -24.29
N TRP A 526 4.71 0.95 -24.19
CA TRP A 526 4.60 -0.22 -25.08
C TRP A 526 4.80 -1.55 -24.33
N PRO A 527 4.02 -2.62 -24.64
CA PRO A 527 4.21 -3.92 -24.02
C PRO A 527 5.62 -4.46 -24.23
N ILE A 528 6.24 -4.96 -23.15
CA ILE A 528 7.58 -5.57 -23.20
C ILE A 528 7.61 -6.77 -24.17
N ALA A 529 8.75 -6.95 -24.85
CA ALA A 529 8.93 -7.99 -25.87
C ALA A 529 8.84 -9.41 -25.30
N GLU A 530 9.04 -9.58 -23.99
CA GLU A 530 8.95 -10.84 -23.28
C GLU A 530 7.56 -11.51 -23.40
N ILE A 531 6.51 -10.78 -23.80
CA ILE A 531 5.20 -11.36 -24.17
C ILE A 531 5.29 -12.39 -25.30
N ASP A 532 6.29 -12.28 -26.19
CA ASP A 532 6.53 -13.23 -27.29
C ASP A 532 6.77 -14.66 -26.78
N SER A 533 7.23 -14.81 -25.54
CA SER A 533 7.40 -16.11 -24.88
C SER A 533 6.08 -16.88 -24.71
N LEU A 534 4.93 -16.19 -24.73
CA LEU A 534 3.59 -16.75 -24.58
C LEU A 534 2.96 -17.14 -25.92
N VAL A 535 3.48 -16.69 -27.06
CA VAL A 535 2.85 -16.91 -28.37
C VAL A 535 2.84 -18.40 -28.73
N GLU A 536 1.65 -18.91 -29.07
CA GLU A 536 1.42 -20.29 -29.52
C GLU A 536 1.16 -20.36 -31.03
N GLU A 537 0.40 -19.40 -31.57
CA GLU A 537 0.02 -19.32 -32.99
C GLU A 537 -0.02 -17.85 -33.43
N THR A 538 0.43 -17.56 -34.65
CA THR A 538 0.32 -16.23 -35.26
C THR A 538 -0.49 -16.30 -36.56
N ILE A 539 -1.56 -15.51 -36.63
CA ILE A 539 -2.49 -15.46 -37.76
C ILE A 539 -2.39 -14.08 -38.40
N VAL A 540 -1.91 -14.03 -39.65
CA VAL A 540 -1.77 -12.78 -40.41
C VAL A 540 -2.87 -12.65 -41.47
N ARG A 541 -3.41 -11.44 -41.62
CA ARG A 541 -4.18 -10.95 -42.76
C ARG A 541 -3.58 -9.61 -43.19
N ALA A 542 -3.48 -9.35 -44.47
CA ALA A 542 -2.91 -8.10 -44.97
C ALA A 542 -3.61 -7.66 -46.26
N ASP A 543 -3.56 -6.36 -46.53
CA ASP A 543 -4.03 -5.72 -47.76
C ASP A 543 -5.50 -6.01 -48.12
N ALA A 544 -6.35 -6.26 -47.12
CA ALA A 544 -7.74 -6.67 -47.29
C ALA A 544 -8.69 -5.45 -47.40
N ARG A 545 -9.44 -5.37 -48.49
CA ARG A 545 -10.64 -4.52 -48.58
C ARG A 545 -11.76 -5.19 -47.78
N LEU A 546 -12.46 -4.41 -46.98
CA LEU A 546 -13.54 -4.88 -46.11
C LEU A 546 -14.78 -4.04 -46.40
N ALA A 547 -15.81 -4.67 -46.99
CA ALA A 547 -17.09 -4.04 -47.28
C ALA A 547 -18.17 -4.51 -46.29
N GLU A 548 -19.30 -3.80 -46.26
CA GLU A 548 -20.41 -4.16 -45.37
C GLU A 548 -20.92 -5.59 -45.63
N GLY A 549 -21.02 -6.40 -44.56
CA GLY A 549 -21.36 -7.82 -44.63
C GLY A 549 -20.16 -8.79 -44.73
N ASP A 550 -18.96 -8.29 -45.01
CA ASP A 550 -17.74 -9.09 -44.88
C ASP A 550 -17.40 -9.37 -43.40
N ASN A 551 -16.57 -10.39 -43.17
CA ASN A 551 -15.95 -10.63 -41.87
C ASN A 551 -14.55 -11.21 -42.10
N LEU A 552 -13.50 -10.47 -41.74
CA LEU A 552 -12.11 -10.87 -41.97
C LEU A 552 -11.64 -12.03 -41.06
N LEU A 553 -12.35 -12.29 -39.96
CA LEU A 553 -12.10 -13.37 -39.00
C LEU A 553 -12.94 -14.64 -39.27
N ARG A 554 -13.73 -14.66 -40.36
CA ARG A 554 -14.63 -15.79 -40.66
C ARG A 554 -13.86 -17.11 -40.76
N GLY A 555 -14.27 -18.09 -39.94
CA GLY A 555 -13.68 -19.43 -39.90
C GLY A 555 -12.51 -19.60 -38.92
N LEU A 556 -12.13 -18.54 -38.18
CA LEU A 556 -11.24 -18.67 -37.03
C LEU A 556 -12.00 -19.22 -35.80
N PRO A 557 -11.33 -19.98 -34.92
CA PRO A 557 -11.91 -20.40 -33.63
C PRO A 557 -11.96 -19.19 -32.67
N PRO A 558 -12.75 -19.26 -31.59
CA PRO A 558 -12.65 -18.27 -30.52
C PRO A 558 -11.25 -18.31 -29.87
N PHE A 559 -10.79 -17.13 -29.49
CA PHE A 559 -9.57 -16.85 -28.73
C PHE A 559 -9.97 -16.07 -27.48
N ASP A 560 -9.49 -16.47 -26.31
CA ASP A 560 -9.63 -15.77 -25.02
C ASP A 560 -8.38 -14.97 -24.63
N LEU A 561 -7.19 -15.40 -25.06
CA LEU A 561 -5.90 -14.74 -24.81
C LEU A 561 -5.24 -14.30 -26.12
N VAL A 562 -5.07 -12.99 -26.32
CA VAL A 562 -4.61 -12.43 -27.59
C VAL A 562 -3.69 -11.21 -27.40
N ASP A 563 -2.61 -11.17 -28.18
CA ASP A 563 -1.92 -9.93 -28.57
C ASP A 563 -2.23 -9.66 -30.06
N LEU A 564 -2.89 -8.55 -30.36
CA LEU A 564 -3.38 -8.22 -31.71
C LEU A 564 -2.83 -6.87 -32.16
N GLU A 565 -2.18 -6.85 -33.32
CA GLU A 565 -1.83 -5.61 -34.03
C GLU A 565 -2.73 -5.43 -35.26
N ILE A 566 -3.27 -4.22 -35.45
CA ILE A 566 -4.07 -3.87 -36.63
C ILE A 566 -3.70 -2.47 -37.13
N ALA A 567 -3.45 -2.37 -38.43
CA ALA A 567 -3.29 -1.12 -39.17
C ALA A 567 -4.37 -1.07 -40.26
N PHE A 568 -5.27 -0.08 -40.20
CA PHE A 568 -6.38 0.04 -41.14
C PHE A 568 -6.60 1.49 -41.60
N ASP A 569 -6.97 1.64 -42.86
CA ASP A 569 -7.52 2.89 -43.41
C ASP A 569 -9.05 2.80 -43.31
N PRO A 570 -9.72 3.67 -42.53
CA PRO A 570 -11.18 3.62 -42.38
C PRO A 570 -11.92 3.98 -43.67
N GLY A 571 -11.27 4.64 -44.64
CA GLY A 571 -11.82 4.93 -45.95
C GLY A 571 -13.13 5.71 -45.90
N ALA A 572 -14.21 5.04 -46.30
CA ALA A 572 -15.57 5.58 -46.30
C ALA A 572 -16.49 4.88 -45.29
N ALA A 573 -15.98 3.96 -44.47
CA ALA A 573 -16.76 3.31 -43.43
C ALA A 573 -17.11 4.32 -42.31
N GLU A 574 -18.36 4.32 -41.87
CA GLU A 574 -18.79 5.05 -40.68
C GLU A 574 -18.18 4.42 -39.42
N ARG A 575 -18.07 3.08 -39.40
CA ARG A 575 -17.51 2.31 -38.28
C ARG A 575 -16.66 1.13 -38.72
N VAL A 576 -15.61 0.84 -37.96
CA VAL A 576 -14.84 -0.41 -38.02
C VAL A 576 -15.01 -1.12 -36.67
N VAL A 577 -15.53 -2.35 -36.68
CA VAL A 577 -15.93 -3.09 -35.48
C VAL A 577 -15.11 -4.38 -35.36
N LEU A 578 -14.40 -4.53 -34.24
CA LEU A 578 -13.71 -5.76 -33.83
C LEU A 578 -14.49 -6.41 -32.68
N GLN A 579 -14.82 -7.69 -32.84
CA GLN A 579 -15.43 -8.54 -31.84
C GLN A 579 -14.59 -9.81 -31.67
N LEU A 580 -14.01 -9.98 -30.49
CA LEU A 580 -13.35 -11.21 -30.04
C LEU A 580 -14.10 -11.79 -28.82
N SER A 581 -13.58 -12.84 -28.17
CA SER A 581 -14.11 -13.22 -26.85
C SER A 581 -13.70 -12.14 -25.83
N GLY A 582 -14.60 -11.77 -24.92
CA GLY A 582 -14.36 -10.73 -23.90
C GLY A 582 -14.24 -9.29 -24.42
N ALA A 583 -13.78 -9.09 -25.66
CA ALA A 583 -13.45 -7.77 -26.20
C ALA A 583 -14.36 -7.36 -27.38
N THR A 584 -14.99 -6.18 -27.26
CA THR A 584 -15.65 -5.48 -28.37
C THR A 584 -15.08 -4.07 -28.47
N LEU A 585 -14.52 -3.71 -29.63
CA LEU A 585 -14.02 -2.37 -29.92
C LEU A 585 -14.63 -1.85 -31.22
N THR A 586 -15.03 -0.58 -31.23
CA THR A 586 -15.60 0.11 -32.39
C THR A 586 -14.88 1.43 -32.61
N TYR A 587 -14.17 1.57 -33.73
CA TYR A 587 -13.74 2.88 -34.21
C TYR A 587 -14.90 3.56 -34.93
N ASP A 588 -15.32 4.73 -34.44
CA ASP A 588 -16.33 5.58 -35.07
C ASP A 588 -15.63 6.73 -35.82
N ALA A 589 -15.80 6.75 -37.15
CA ALA A 589 -15.12 7.68 -38.03
C ALA A 589 -15.69 9.12 -37.95
N GLN A 590 -16.93 9.29 -37.45
CA GLN A 590 -17.55 10.60 -37.29
C GLN A 590 -17.04 11.31 -36.03
N SER A 591 -17.01 10.60 -34.89
CA SER A 591 -16.50 11.17 -33.64
C SER A 591 -14.98 11.07 -33.48
N GLN A 592 -14.31 10.24 -34.30
CA GLN A 592 -12.88 9.92 -34.20
C GLN A 592 -12.54 9.33 -32.83
N GLN A 593 -13.39 8.41 -32.37
CA GLN A 593 -13.26 7.73 -31.08
C GLN A 593 -13.16 6.22 -31.28
N LEU A 594 -12.36 5.59 -30.42
CA LEU A 594 -12.39 4.15 -30.21
C LEU A 594 -13.25 3.87 -28.99
N LEU A 595 -14.43 3.31 -29.22
CA LEU A 595 -15.35 2.86 -28.20
C LEU A 595 -15.00 1.43 -27.79
N GLN A 596 -15.04 1.12 -26.50
CA GLN A 596 -14.82 -0.22 -25.96
C GLN A 596 -16.02 -0.63 -25.09
N ARG A 597 -16.45 -1.89 -25.24
CA ARG A 597 -17.35 -2.52 -24.27
C ARG A 597 -16.57 -2.90 -23.00
N SER A 598 -17.01 -2.38 -21.88
CA SER A 598 -16.37 -2.51 -20.56
C SER A 598 -17.40 -2.98 -19.51
N VAL A 599 -17.02 -2.92 -18.23
CA VAL A 599 -17.88 -3.15 -17.06
C VAL A 599 -17.71 -2.02 -16.03
N ASP A 600 -18.77 -1.75 -15.27
CA ASP A 600 -18.69 -0.90 -14.08
C ASP A 600 -18.23 -1.68 -12.83
N GLU A 601 -18.10 -0.98 -11.69
CA GLU A 601 -17.73 -1.54 -10.39
C GLU A 601 -18.74 -2.58 -9.86
N GLN A 602 -19.96 -2.62 -10.42
CA GLN A 602 -21.00 -3.62 -10.13
C GLN A 602 -21.04 -4.74 -11.19
N GLY A 603 -20.06 -4.77 -12.09
CA GLY A 603 -19.90 -5.76 -13.15
C GLY A 603 -20.94 -5.67 -14.26
N GLN A 604 -21.71 -4.58 -14.34
CA GLN A 604 -22.70 -4.40 -15.39
C GLN A 604 -22.02 -3.94 -16.69
N PRO A 605 -22.40 -4.49 -17.85
CA PRO A 605 -21.83 -4.07 -19.13
C PRO A 605 -22.09 -2.59 -19.43
N THR A 606 -21.03 -1.88 -19.81
CA THR A 606 -21.08 -0.47 -20.23
C THR A 606 -20.30 -0.28 -21.55
N GLU A 607 -20.42 0.90 -22.15
CA GLU A 607 -19.61 1.33 -23.30
C GLU A 607 -18.87 2.61 -22.92
N ILE A 608 -17.55 2.62 -23.14
CA ILE A 608 -16.65 3.72 -22.76
C ILE A 608 -15.86 4.19 -23.98
N VAL A 609 -15.44 5.45 -23.97
CA VAL A 609 -14.43 5.96 -24.92
C VAL A 609 -13.06 5.51 -24.41
N ALA A 610 -12.46 4.53 -25.07
CA ALA A 610 -11.11 4.06 -24.74
C ALA A 610 -10.05 5.03 -25.27
N LEU A 611 -10.19 5.49 -26.53
CA LEU A 611 -9.32 6.53 -27.07
C LEU A 611 -10.16 7.59 -27.78
N ASP A 612 -9.92 8.85 -27.45
CA ASP A 612 -10.53 10.02 -28.09
C ASP A 612 -9.57 10.68 -29.09
N ASN A 613 -10.11 11.53 -29.97
CA ASN A 613 -9.35 12.29 -30.97
C ASN A 613 -8.40 11.40 -31.81
N LEU A 614 -8.77 10.14 -32.03
CA LEU A 614 -7.97 9.11 -32.67
C LEU A 614 -8.00 9.29 -34.19
N ARG A 615 -7.25 10.26 -34.69
CA ARG A 615 -7.23 10.64 -36.11
C ARG A 615 -6.31 9.75 -36.95
N PRO A 616 -6.71 9.33 -38.17
CA PRO A 616 -5.83 8.59 -39.05
C PRO A 616 -4.58 9.40 -39.43
N ARG A 617 -3.39 8.81 -39.26
CA ARG A 617 -2.09 9.36 -39.69
C ARG A 617 -1.75 8.79 -41.06
N ASP A 618 -1.51 9.66 -42.04
CA ASP A 618 -1.39 9.26 -43.46
C ASP A 618 -2.52 8.32 -43.94
N GLY A 619 -3.73 8.56 -43.41
CA GLY A 619 -4.93 7.76 -43.68
C GLY A 619 -5.00 6.44 -42.90
N VAL A 620 -4.17 6.19 -41.89
CA VAL A 620 -4.12 4.93 -41.14
C VAL A 620 -4.37 5.13 -39.64
N ILE A 621 -5.19 4.25 -39.07
CA ILE A 621 -5.28 4.00 -37.63
C ILE A 621 -4.44 2.75 -37.34
N GLU A 622 -3.51 2.85 -36.39
CA GLU A 622 -2.63 1.76 -35.96
C GLU A 622 -2.85 1.49 -34.47
N LEU A 623 -3.25 0.26 -34.15
CA LEU A 623 -3.58 -0.20 -32.80
C LEU A 623 -2.83 -1.49 -32.47
N ARG A 624 -2.47 -1.65 -31.20
CA ARG A 624 -2.16 -2.94 -30.57
C ARG A 624 -3.12 -3.15 -29.40
N LEU A 625 -3.62 -4.37 -29.23
CA LEU A 625 -4.55 -4.77 -28.19
C LEU A 625 -4.01 -5.99 -27.46
N LEU A 626 -3.86 -5.90 -26.14
CA LEU A 626 -3.68 -7.07 -25.28
C LEU A 626 -5.04 -7.43 -24.68
N ILE A 627 -5.49 -8.67 -24.87
CA ILE A 627 -6.80 -9.15 -24.42
C ILE A 627 -6.58 -10.37 -23.54
N ASP A 628 -7.00 -10.24 -22.28
CA ASP A 628 -7.03 -11.31 -21.28
C ASP A 628 -8.49 -11.43 -20.79
N ARG A 629 -8.76 -12.43 -19.93
CA ARG A 629 -10.13 -12.89 -19.63
C ARG A 629 -11.07 -11.85 -19.03
N LEU A 630 -10.52 -10.81 -18.39
CA LEU A 630 -11.25 -9.72 -17.73
C LEU A 630 -10.71 -8.32 -18.10
N SER A 631 -9.78 -8.20 -19.05
CA SER A 631 -9.18 -6.92 -19.41
C SER A 631 -8.87 -6.78 -20.90
N VAL A 632 -8.88 -5.53 -21.37
CA VAL A 632 -8.30 -5.13 -22.66
C VAL A 632 -7.41 -3.92 -22.41
N GLU A 633 -6.17 -4.01 -22.87
CA GLU A 633 -5.20 -2.91 -22.86
C GLU A 633 -4.92 -2.48 -24.29
N THR A 634 -5.18 -1.21 -24.58
CA THR A 634 -5.19 -0.64 -25.92
C THR A 634 -4.06 0.37 -26.09
N PHE A 635 -3.27 0.19 -27.16
CA PHE A 635 -2.18 1.08 -27.54
C PHE A 635 -2.46 1.60 -28.95
N ALA A 636 -2.16 2.88 -29.22
CA ALA A 636 -2.20 3.42 -30.57
C ALA A 636 -0.89 4.13 -30.94
N PHE A 637 -0.54 4.09 -32.23
CA PHE A 637 0.62 4.76 -32.81
C PHE A 637 1.93 4.48 -32.03
N ASP A 638 2.35 3.22 -32.01
CA ASP A 638 3.59 2.75 -31.34
C ASP A 638 3.74 3.13 -29.85
N GLY A 639 2.60 3.34 -29.17
CA GLY A 639 2.55 3.59 -27.73
C GLY A 639 2.34 5.05 -27.32
N GLU A 640 2.10 5.96 -28.26
CA GLU A 640 1.84 7.38 -27.95
C GLU A 640 0.54 7.57 -27.15
N ARG A 641 -0.44 6.70 -27.39
CA ARG A 641 -1.71 6.66 -26.66
C ARG A 641 -1.90 5.29 -26.06
N PHE A 642 -2.36 5.27 -24.81
CA PHE A 642 -2.59 4.07 -24.03
C PHE A 642 -3.92 4.15 -23.28
N PHE A 643 -4.58 3.01 -23.07
CA PHE A 643 -5.76 2.87 -22.24
C PHE A 643 -5.92 1.44 -21.74
N ALA A 644 -5.98 1.23 -20.43
CA ALA A 644 -6.32 -0.06 -19.83
C ALA A 644 -7.78 -0.07 -19.38
N ALA A 645 -8.54 -1.12 -19.67
CA ALA A 645 -9.86 -1.26 -19.09
C ALA A 645 -10.28 -2.70 -18.82
N TYR A 646 -11.09 -2.88 -17.78
CA TYR A 646 -11.78 -4.16 -17.55
C TYR A 646 -12.76 -4.49 -18.69
N SER A 647 -13.06 -5.77 -18.83
CA SER A 647 -13.99 -6.30 -19.82
C SER A 647 -14.98 -7.27 -19.19
N ALA A 648 -16.16 -7.40 -19.81
CA ALA A 648 -17.20 -8.29 -19.31
C ALA A 648 -16.85 -9.76 -19.61
N PRO A 649 -17.02 -10.69 -18.65
CA PRO A 649 -17.01 -12.13 -18.94
C PRO A 649 -17.93 -12.45 -20.12
N GLN A 650 -17.46 -13.31 -21.03
CA GLN A 650 -18.24 -13.69 -22.21
C GLN A 650 -19.56 -14.37 -21.81
N GLN A 651 -20.69 -13.82 -22.26
CA GLN A 651 -21.99 -14.50 -22.22
C GLN A 651 -22.35 -15.03 -23.61
N GLY A 652 -21.97 -16.29 -23.88
CA GLY A 652 -22.36 -17.06 -25.07
C GLY A 652 -21.45 -16.95 -26.29
N ASP A 653 -21.51 -17.97 -27.16
CA ASP A 653 -20.63 -18.20 -28.32
C ASP A 653 -20.91 -17.24 -29.51
N GLY A 654 -20.83 -15.94 -29.29
CA GLY A 654 -20.85 -14.95 -30.37
C GLY A 654 -19.69 -15.18 -31.34
N PRO A 655 -19.93 -15.22 -32.67
CA PRO A 655 -18.85 -15.42 -33.64
C PRO A 655 -17.89 -14.24 -33.62
N GLN A 656 -16.59 -14.51 -33.63
CA GLN A 656 -15.59 -13.46 -33.78
C GLN A 656 -15.75 -12.74 -35.12
N SER A 657 -15.55 -11.43 -35.12
CA SER A 657 -15.65 -10.64 -36.33
C SER A 657 -14.73 -9.43 -36.38
N LEU A 658 -14.31 -9.09 -37.60
CA LEU A 658 -13.78 -7.78 -37.94
C LEU A 658 -14.56 -7.33 -39.19
N GLN A 659 -15.35 -6.27 -39.03
CA GLN A 659 -16.35 -5.83 -40.00
C GLN A 659 -16.39 -4.30 -40.11
N VAL A 660 -17.11 -3.79 -41.11
CA VAL A 660 -17.43 -2.37 -41.27
C VAL A 660 -18.93 -2.13 -41.30
N GLN A 661 -19.33 -0.89 -41.02
CA GLN A 661 -20.70 -0.39 -41.18
C GLN A 661 -20.69 0.93 -41.96
N GLY A 662 -21.70 1.18 -42.79
CA GLY A 662 -21.90 2.46 -43.48
C GLY A 662 -20.94 2.76 -44.63
N GLY A 663 -20.13 1.79 -45.07
CA GLY A 663 -19.19 1.98 -46.16
C GLY A 663 -18.16 0.86 -46.30
N GLU A 664 -16.92 1.23 -46.63
CA GLU A 664 -15.81 0.31 -46.85
C GLU A 664 -14.52 0.85 -46.22
N ALA A 665 -13.73 -0.07 -45.65
CA ALA A 665 -12.40 0.20 -45.09
C ALA A 665 -11.36 -0.73 -45.72
N ARG A 666 -10.08 -0.46 -45.42
CA ARG A 666 -8.94 -1.25 -45.92
C ARG A 666 -8.00 -1.62 -44.79
N VAL A 667 -8.02 -2.88 -44.38
CA VAL A 667 -7.09 -3.44 -43.39
C VAL A 667 -5.74 -3.66 -44.06
N LYS A 668 -4.77 -2.80 -43.78
CA LYS A 668 -3.40 -2.86 -44.32
C LYS A 668 -2.63 -4.03 -43.68
N LYS A 669 -2.67 -4.14 -42.36
CA LYS A 669 -2.13 -5.25 -41.55
C LYS A 669 -3.15 -5.66 -40.50
N LEU A 670 -3.28 -6.96 -40.25
CA LEU A 670 -3.86 -7.55 -39.05
C LEU A 670 -3.00 -8.76 -38.68
N GLU A 671 -2.47 -8.77 -37.47
CA GLU A 671 -1.69 -9.87 -36.90
C GLU A 671 -2.29 -10.22 -35.55
N ILE A 672 -2.76 -11.47 -35.41
CA ILE A 672 -3.36 -12.00 -34.19
C ILE A 672 -2.41 -13.06 -33.65
N ARG A 673 -1.78 -12.79 -32.51
CA ARG A 673 -0.94 -13.72 -31.77
C ARG A 673 -1.78 -14.33 -30.66
N ARG A 674 -2.07 -15.63 -30.76
CA ARG A 674 -2.69 -16.38 -29.68
C ARG A 674 -1.67 -16.62 -28.58
N LEU A 675 -2.04 -16.32 -27.35
CA LEU A 675 -1.16 -16.51 -26.20
C LEU A 675 -1.59 -17.76 -25.43
N LYS A 676 -0.60 -18.47 -24.88
CA LYS A 676 -0.80 -19.46 -23.80
C LYS A 676 -0.70 -18.75 -22.44
N SER A 677 -1.07 -19.46 -21.38
CA SER A 677 -0.95 -18.95 -20.01
C SER A 677 0.52 -18.73 -19.60
N ALA A 678 0.79 -17.63 -18.88
CA ALA A 678 2.05 -17.39 -18.18
C ALA A 678 2.15 -18.17 -16.86
N TRP A 679 1.03 -18.74 -16.37
CA TRP A 679 1.01 -19.54 -15.16
C TRP A 679 1.51 -20.96 -15.44
N SER A 680 2.54 -21.39 -14.70
CA SER A 680 3.16 -22.70 -14.91
C SER A 680 2.23 -23.86 -14.51
N ALA A 681 2.44 -25.04 -15.09
CA ALA A 681 1.71 -26.25 -14.68
C ALA A 681 1.94 -26.63 -13.20
N ALA A 682 3.05 -26.19 -12.57
CA ALA A 682 3.28 -26.37 -11.14
C ALA A 682 2.35 -25.47 -10.31
N ASN A 683 2.02 -24.27 -10.80
CA ASN A 683 1.05 -23.34 -10.20
C ASN A 683 -0.41 -23.79 -10.41
N VAL A 684 -0.64 -24.94 -11.05
CA VAL A 684 -1.94 -25.57 -11.34
C VAL A 684 -2.06 -26.96 -10.70
N ALA A 685 -0.96 -27.54 -10.20
CA ALA A 685 -0.87 -28.95 -9.84
C ALA A 685 -1.39 -29.31 -8.43
N THR A 686 -1.86 -28.36 -7.63
CA THR A 686 -2.35 -28.56 -6.25
C THR A 686 -3.62 -29.41 -6.14
N ARG A 687 -4.29 -29.76 -7.26
CA ARG A 687 -5.61 -30.45 -7.25
C ARG A 687 -5.69 -31.87 -7.81
N SER A 688 -4.58 -32.51 -8.19
CA SER A 688 -4.64 -33.84 -8.86
C SER A 688 -4.27 -35.05 -7.98
N ALA A 689 -3.86 -34.85 -6.72
CA ALA A 689 -3.37 -35.93 -5.85
C ALA A 689 -4.39 -36.50 -4.85
N GLU A 690 -5.54 -35.83 -4.61
CA GLU A 690 -6.57 -36.31 -3.68
C GLU A 690 -7.98 -36.34 -4.32
N ARG A 691 -8.31 -37.48 -4.95
CA ARG A 691 -9.67 -37.93 -5.27
C ARG A 691 -9.76 -39.46 -5.22
#